data_AF-A0A423TS65-F1
#
_entry.id   AF-A0A423TS65-F1
#
_cell.length_a   1.000
_cell.length_b   1.000
_cell.length_c   1.000
_cell.angle_alpha   90.00
_cell.angle_beta   90.00
_cell.angle_gamma   90.00
#
_symmetry.space_group_name_H-M   'P 1'
#
loop_
_entity.id
_entity.type
_entity.pdbx_description
1 polymer ?
#
loop_
_entity_poly.entity_id
_entity_poly.type
_entity_poly.pdbx_seq_one_letter_code
_entity_poly.pdbx_strand_id
1 'polypeptide(L)'
;MAPGTAYIVGILSVGLSIVMQPLHAQVTLDRKPILRRKPQGENAEVSHVTFQTGEYDTLDSYMENYAGLPDLTQFTICVHIKYHRIAENNTLLSYFASGNDDELTIFTNSLEANTLQLYCCGDRVRNYVHYPIRLYTWEHLCISVDLSTKRLTVVLNNEAKEYTLRENDDGSSSSEPLVIQGGGRLVLGQDLDSEEGDFSLEQILACEIADFVIYDVVLTADEMKSFMSCKNSIPFEPIIYVDREMTTLQAVGDTDVSTIPERELCVKDSGHNILFPERVTFKDSVAWCGMLKGKVVLPANQEENIRVYDKFLPFRDACVDSWRTLYYFGAIRNTTTDKWTSYYDGNPIAWENFDVQWNKISNNYGCAAVASLNMKYTWYAIPCESAMCSACNFTSPPKFLIRGLCKTSLLDRTYYLNDYYNGRPLFEGEEHGRIFWNNGTWELRSRRHSGLFATMEVKNSKAYPFGRKTWAIFGDKCDKTKLDLLLTPCSKGEYTCNTGHCIEKRQRCNIAIDCPDQSDELDCDVVNIPPGYNPALPPPRTSGKPLSLAFSFRIITIKEFNLVGFTVVLDAVTSLSWRDSRLTFRNLRPDYHVNEVRRDGQLWKPQLLIRDGARSAVDLEVRSDDLYAMAEDAALPDDVTILSEGNTRV
;
A
#
# COMPACT_ATOMS: atom_id res chain seq x y z
N MET A 1 69.74 0.44 -32.76
CA MET A 1 69.06 -0.75 -32.18
C MET A 1 69.98 -1.38 -31.15
N ALA A 2 69.70 -1.11 -29.87
CA ALA A 2 69.98 -1.91 -28.68
C ALA A 2 69.39 -1.12 -27.50
N PRO A 3 68.47 -1.68 -26.69
CA PRO A 3 67.69 -0.92 -25.71
C PRO A 3 68.39 -0.83 -24.35
N GLY A 4 68.13 0.29 -23.68
CA GLY A 4 68.63 0.62 -22.35
C GLY A 4 67.77 0.04 -21.22
N THR A 5 68.49 -0.29 -20.16
CA THR A 5 68.17 -0.83 -18.84
C THR A 5 67.20 0.01 -17.98
N ALA A 6 66.34 -0.69 -17.24
CA ALA A 6 65.59 -0.19 -16.09
C ALA A 6 66.30 -0.57 -14.78
N TYR A 7 66.33 0.35 -13.80
CA TYR A 7 66.70 0.07 -12.41
C TYR A 7 65.70 0.73 -11.45
N ILE A 8 65.21 -0.08 -10.50
CA ILE A 8 64.47 0.32 -9.30
C ILE A 8 65.47 0.33 -8.14
N VAL A 9 65.51 1.41 -7.35
CA VAL A 9 65.99 1.39 -5.96
C VAL A 9 65.19 2.41 -5.16
N GLY A 10 64.54 1.96 -4.07
CA GLY A 10 63.87 2.81 -3.08
C GLY A 10 64.81 3.27 -1.98
N ILE A 11 64.52 4.41 -1.35
CA ILE A 11 65.17 4.88 -0.12
C ILE A 11 64.14 5.61 0.79
N LEU A 12 64.24 5.27 2.08
CA LEU A 12 63.59 5.85 3.26
C LEU A 12 63.62 7.39 3.30
N SER A 13 62.54 8.00 3.79
CA SER A 13 62.48 9.41 4.18
C SER A 13 62.51 9.55 5.72
N VAL A 14 63.47 10.33 6.22
CA VAL A 14 63.64 10.74 7.61
C VAL A 14 62.97 12.10 7.79
N GLY A 15 62.14 12.23 8.82
CA GLY A 15 61.46 13.48 9.17
C GLY A 15 62.35 14.48 9.91
N LEU A 16 62.17 15.77 9.60
CA LEU A 16 62.69 16.89 10.37
C LEU A 16 61.58 17.93 10.51
N SER A 17 61.11 18.16 11.74
CA SER A 17 60.09 19.16 12.09
C SER A 17 60.73 20.54 12.20
N ILE A 18 60.15 21.54 11.52
CA ILE A 18 60.43 22.96 11.76
C ILE A 18 59.08 23.67 11.99
N VAL A 19 58.95 24.27 13.16
CA VAL A 19 57.81 25.08 13.59
C VAL A 19 58.03 26.52 13.12
N MET A 20 57.07 27.09 12.39
CA MET A 20 56.97 28.53 12.14
C MET A 20 55.53 28.99 12.43
N GLN A 21 55.40 29.89 13.41
CA GLN A 21 54.19 30.68 13.65
C GLN A 21 54.22 31.94 12.77
N PRO A 22 53.06 32.41 12.30
CA PRO A 22 52.83 33.82 12.07
C PRO A 22 51.71 34.36 12.98
N LEU A 23 52.04 35.42 13.73
CA LEU A 23 51.08 36.36 14.31
C LEU A 23 50.34 37.07 13.17
N HIS A 24 49.00 37.13 13.19
CA HIS A 24 48.22 38.20 12.56
C HIS A 24 47.00 38.56 13.43
N ALA A 25 46.73 39.87 13.47
CA ALA A 25 45.95 40.60 14.44
C ALA A 25 44.43 40.30 14.43
N GLN A 26 43.83 40.32 15.61
CA GLN A 26 42.37 40.35 15.80
C GLN A 26 41.82 41.72 15.43
N VAL A 27 40.97 41.76 14.40
CA VAL A 27 39.92 42.78 14.25
C VAL A 27 38.61 42.08 14.57
N THR A 28 38.09 42.29 15.78
CA THR A 28 36.77 41.82 16.20
C THR A 28 35.70 42.73 15.58
N LEU A 29 35.13 42.28 14.47
CA LEU A 29 33.78 42.69 14.08
C LEU A 29 32.80 41.80 14.85
N ASP A 30 32.03 42.41 15.74
CA ASP A 30 30.91 41.79 16.44
C ASP A 30 29.89 41.23 15.43
N ARG A 31 30.07 39.97 15.02
CA ARG A 31 29.01 39.14 14.48
C ARG A 31 28.35 38.44 15.67
N LYS A 32 27.10 38.83 15.97
CA LYS A 32 26.24 38.03 16.84
C LYS A 32 26.22 36.59 16.30
N PRO A 33 26.50 35.58 17.13
CA PRO A 33 26.35 34.19 16.71
C PRO A 33 24.85 33.90 16.59
N ILE A 34 24.36 33.80 15.36
CA ILE A 34 23.09 33.14 15.08
C ILE A 34 23.34 31.63 15.23
N LEU A 35 22.40 30.95 15.89
CA LEU A 35 22.53 29.56 16.32
C LEU A 35 22.98 28.64 15.17
N ARG A 36 24.20 28.10 15.26
CA ARG A 36 24.45 26.74 14.75
C ARG A 36 23.33 25.85 15.29
N ARG A 37 22.70 25.01 14.45
CA ARG A 37 21.98 23.81 14.95
C ARG A 37 22.91 23.17 15.98
N LYS A 38 22.52 23.21 17.25
CA LYS A 38 23.30 22.62 18.32
C LYS A 38 23.41 21.13 18.00
N PRO A 39 24.61 20.53 17.87
CA PRO A 39 24.70 19.08 17.83
C PRO A 39 24.39 18.60 19.25
N GLN A 40 23.14 18.26 19.56
CA GLN A 40 22.74 17.97 20.93
C GLN A 40 21.77 16.79 21.06
N GLY A 41 22.36 15.60 21.13
CA GLY A 41 21.87 14.47 21.93
C GLY A 41 20.69 13.68 21.36
N GLU A 42 20.36 12.58 22.05
CA GLU A 42 19.31 11.59 21.70
C GLU A 42 17.88 12.15 21.52
N ASN A 43 17.65 13.45 21.78
CA ASN A 43 16.34 14.12 21.76
C ASN A 43 16.29 15.34 20.81
N ALA A 44 17.06 15.33 19.71
CA ALA A 44 16.93 16.36 18.69
C ALA A 44 15.53 16.30 18.04
N GLU A 45 14.86 17.45 17.97
CA GLU A 45 13.56 17.62 17.32
C GLU A 45 13.70 18.52 16.09
N VAL A 46 12.94 18.21 15.04
CA VAL A 46 12.86 19.00 13.81
C VAL A 46 11.44 19.50 13.60
N SER A 47 11.29 20.53 12.77
CA SER A 47 9.97 21.04 12.39
C SER A 47 9.16 19.98 11.66
N HIS A 48 7.85 19.99 11.91
CA HIS A 48 6.89 19.05 11.36
C HIS A 48 5.61 19.81 11.01
N VAL A 49 5.05 19.51 9.84
CA VAL A 49 3.83 20.14 9.35
C VAL A 49 2.88 19.05 8.86
N THR A 50 1.61 19.16 9.24
CA THR A 50 0.55 18.29 8.74
C THR A 50 -0.45 19.12 7.96
N PHE A 51 -0.64 18.78 6.69
CA PHE A 51 -1.63 19.41 5.81
C PHE A 51 -2.95 18.65 5.84
N GLN A 52 -4.05 19.34 5.52
CA GLN A 52 -5.40 18.77 5.42
C GLN A 52 -5.86 18.11 6.73
N THR A 53 -5.66 18.81 7.85
CA THR A 53 -6.01 18.32 9.20
C THR A 53 -7.51 18.34 9.50
N GLY A 54 -8.28 19.04 8.68
CA GLY A 54 -9.72 19.16 8.79
C GLY A 54 -10.50 17.88 8.50
N GLU A 55 -11.82 17.94 8.73
CA GLU A 55 -12.72 16.83 8.43
C GLU A 55 -12.96 16.64 6.92
N TYR A 56 -12.93 17.73 6.16
CA TYR A 56 -13.19 17.78 4.72
C TYR A 56 -11.94 18.29 3.98
N ASP A 57 -11.83 17.96 2.70
CA ASP A 57 -10.79 18.54 1.86
C ASP A 57 -11.05 20.04 1.71
N THR A 58 -9.98 20.82 1.85
CA THR A 58 -10.06 22.28 1.80
C THR A 58 -8.94 22.87 0.97
N LEU A 59 -9.21 24.02 0.36
CA LEU A 59 -8.20 24.86 -0.28
C LEU A 59 -7.42 25.68 0.76
N ASP A 60 -8.02 25.88 1.94
CA ASP A 60 -7.42 26.58 3.07
C ASP A 60 -6.54 25.62 3.89
N SER A 61 -5.50 25.09 3.29
CA SER A 61 -4.49 24.27 3.97
C SER A 61 -3.19 24.29 3.18
N TYR A 62 -2.29 25.20 3.55
CA TYR A 62 -0.97 25.38 2.94
C TYR A 62 -0.04 26.16 3.86
N MET A 63 1.23 26.26 3.45
CA MET A 63 2.16 27.24 3.99
C MET A 63 2.55 28.25 2.92
N GLU A 64 2.79 29.51 3.27
CA GLU A 64 3.13 30.55 2.31
C GLU A 64 4.27 31.48 2.76
N ASN A 65 4.97 32.04 1.78
CA ASN A 65 5.98 33.09 1.93
C ASN A 65 5.79 34.14 0.83
N TYR A 66 5.50 35.38 1.24
CA TYR A 66 5.37 36.56 0.36
C TYR A 66 6.68 37.32 0.14
N ALA A 67 7.74 37.00 0.89
CA ALA A 67 9.06 37.59 0.65
C ALA A 67 9.69 37.06 -0.65
N GLY A 68 9.23 35.91 -1.12
CA GLY A 68 9.65 35.25 -2.34
C GLY A 68 11.04 34.64 -2.23
N LEU A 69 11.55 34.22 -3.38
CA LEU A 69 12.92 33.74 -3.53
C LEU A 69 13.80 34.87 -4.08
N PRO A 70 15.12 34.83 -3.88
CA PRO A 70 16.05 35.60 -4.72
C PRO A 70 16.06 35.03 -6.15
N ASP A 71 16.74 35.70 -7.08
CA ASP A 71 17.00 35.11 -8.39
C ASP A 71 17.88 33.86 -8.22
N LEU A 72 17.45 32.72 -8.78
CA LEU A 72 18.16 31.44 -8.64
C LEU A 72 18.60 30.90 -10.00
N THR A 73 19.91 30.63 -10.12
CA THR A 73 20.50 29.83 -11.21
C THR A 73 20.80 28.39 -10.77
N GLN A 74 20.72 28.14 -9.48
CA GLN A 74 20.96 26.87 -8.83
C GLN A 74 20.23 26.83 -7.50
N PHE A 75 19.79 25.65 -7.07
CA PHE A 75 19.16 25.47 -5.77
C PHE A 75 19.15 24.01 -5.34
N THR A 76 18.89 23.77 -4.06
CA THR A 76 18.59 22.43 -3.55
C THR A 76 17.43 22.48 -2.57
N ILE A 77 16.45 21.59 -2.74
CA ILE A 77 15.32 21.40 -1.82
C ILE A 77 15.49 20.04 -1.14
N CYS A 78 15.30 19.97 0.17
CA CYS A 78 15.30 18.72 0.93
C CYS A 78 14.08 18.67 1.86
N VAL A 79 13.45 17.49 1.94
CA VAL A 79 12.25 17.27 2.76
C VAL A 79 12.13 15.80 3.16
N HIS A 80 11.59 15.57 4.34
CA HIS A 80 10.99 14.29 4.71
C HIS A 80 9.49 14.40 4.49
N ILE A 81 8.89 13.50 3.73
CA ILE A 81 7.47 13.55 3.36
C ILE A 81 6.79 12.21 3.61
N LYS A 82 5.58 12.24 4.14
CA LYS A 82 4.75 11.07 4.37
C LYS A 82 3.33 11.36 3.89
N TYR A 83 3.00 10.81 2.72
CA TYR A 83 1.69 11.00 2.11
C TYR A 83 0.60 10.27 2.90
N HIS A 84 -0.53 10.93 3.13
CA HIS A 84 -1.71 10.29 3.73
C HIS A 84 -2.72 9.88 2.69
N ARG A 85 -2.86 10.68 1.63
CA ARG A 85 -3.82 10.48 0.56
C ARG A 85 -3.21 10.99 -0.74
N ILE A 86 -3.83 10.61 -1.84
CA ILE A 86 -3.40 10.91 -3.20
C ILE A 86 -4.42 11.83 -3.85
N ALA A 87 -3.94 12.95 -4.39
CA ALA A 87 -4.65 13.77 -5.36
C ALA A 87 -4.12 13.49 -6.78
N GLU A 88 -4.76 14.05 -7.81
CA GLU A 88 -4.30 13.89 -9.20
C GLU A 88 -2.87 14.43 -9.34
N ASN A 89 -2.68 15.66 -8.85
CA ASN A 89 -1.40 16.30 -8.63
C ASN A 89 -1.24 16.57 -7.13
N ASN A 90 -0.16 16.11 -6.53
CA ASN A 90 0.13 16.35 -5.11
C ASN A 90 1.22 17.42 -5.06
N THR A 91 0.83 18.68 -4.88
CA THR A 91 1.74 19.83 -5.04
C THR A 91 2.53 20.09 -3.76
N LEU A 92 3.81 19.68 -3.77
CA LEU A 92 4.74 19.94 -2.67
C LEU A 92 5.08 21.42 -2.58
N LEU A 93 5.40 22.03 -3.72
CA LEU A 93 5.86 23.40 -3.82
C LEU A 93 5.34 24.01 -5.12
N SER A 94 4.83 25.23 -5.03
CA SER A 94 4.46 26.06 -6.17
C SER A 94 4.94 27.49 -5.91
N TYR A 95 5.48 28.15 -6.92
CA TYR A 95 6.08 29.47 -6.81
C TYR A 95 5.70 30.32 -8.02
N PHE A 96 4.95 31.39 -7.74
CA PHE A 96 4.49 32.35 -8.73
C PHE A 96 5.45 33.55 -8.76
N ALA A 97 6.02 33.89 -9.91
CA ALA A 97 6.77 35.15 -10.05
C ALA A 97 6.72 35.69 -11.48
N SER A 98 6.88 37.01 -11.61
CA SER A 98 6.92 37.71 -12.90
C SER A 98 5.73 37.43 -13.83
N GLY A 99 4.56 37.10 -13.25
CA GLY A 99 3.34 36.78 -14.01
C GLY A 99 3.22 35.33 -14.49
N ASN A 100 4.10 34.42 -14.04
CA ASN A 100 4.04 32.99 -14.34
C ASN A 100 3.79 32.19 -13.05
N ASP A 101 2.82 31.29 -13.11
CA ASP A 101 2.45 30.27 -12.12
C ASP A 101 3.50 29.16 -11.99
N ASP A 102 4.06 28.72 -13.11
CA ASP A 102 5.10 27.68 -13.18
C ASP A 102 6.54 28.23 -13.16
N GLU A 103 6.79 29.27 -12.35
CA GLU A 103 8.16 29.78 -12.18
C GLU A 103 9.06 28.76 -11.45
N LEU A 104 8.50 28.07 -10.45
CA LEU A 104 9.05 26.83 -9.90
C LEU A 104 7.92 26.00 -9.26
N THR A 105 7.64 24.83 -9.84
CA THR A 105 6.59 23.93 -9.35
C THR A 105 7.14 22.52 -9.22
N ILE A 106 6.88 21.89 -8.07
CA ILE A 106 7.25 20.51 -7.77
C ILE A 106 6.03 19.78 -7.23
N PHE A 107 5.55 18.81 -7.98
CA PHE A 107 4.40 18.00 -7.61
C PHE A 107 4.60 16.55 -8.03
N THR A 108 3.85 15.64 -7.41
CA THR A 108 3.78 14.25 -7.89
C THR A 108 2.45 14.00 -8.58
N ASN A 109 2.51 13.48 -9.80
CA ASN A 109 1.33 13.11 -10.58
C ASN A 109 1.08 11.61 -10.45
N SER A 110 -0.12 11.28 -9.97
CA SER A 110 -0.52 9.90 -9.66
C SER A 110 -1.30 9.22 -10.77
N LEU A 111 -1.82 9.99 -11.73
CA LEU A 111 -2.52 9.46 -12.91
C LEU A 111 -1.53 9.05 -14.02
N GLU A 112 -0.43 9.80 -14.17
CA GLU A 112 0.58 9.59 -15.20
C GLU A 112 1.87 8.99 -14.65
N ALA A 113 2.00 7.67 -14.81
CA ALA A 113 3.24 6.91 -14.65
C ALA A 113 3.93 7.01 -13.27
N ASN A 114 3.23 7.51 -12.23
CA ASN A 114 3.75 7.79 -10.89
C ASN A 114 5.05 8.59 -10.97
N THR A 115 4.92 9.87 -11.31
CA THR A 115 6.07 10.74 -11.60
C THR A 115 6.13 11.93 -10.66
N LEU A 116 7.33 12.26 -10.20
CA LEU A 116 7.68 13.56 -9.65
C LEU A 116 7.99 14.48 -10.83
N GLN A 117 7.25 15.57 -10.93
CA GLN A 117 7.38 16.57 -11.98
C GLN A 117 8.02 17.83 -11.39
N LEU A 118 9.00 18.36 -12.12
CA LEU A 118 9.65 19.62 -11.80
C LEU A 118 9.53 20.54 -13.00
N TYR A 119 8.82 21.65 -12.79
CA TYR A 119 8.67 22.73 -13.74
C TYR A 119 9.40 23.96 -13.21
N CYS A 120 10.06 24.74 -14.09
CA CYS A 120 10.64 26.02 -13.68
C CYS A 120 10.89 26.96 -14.85
N CYS A 121 11.29 28.19 -14.51
CA CYS A 121 11.66 29.27 -15.42
C CYS A 121 10.51 29.65 -16.36
N GLY A 122 9.31 29.84 -15.81
CA GLY A 122 8.07 30.09 -16.56
C GLY A 122 7.77 28.95 -17.54
N ASP A 123 7.72 27.71 -17.03
CA ASP A 123 7.43 26.49 -17.80
C ASP A 123 8.41 26.15 -18.95
N ARG A 124 9.57 26.83 -19.02
CA ARG A 124 10.61 26.53 -20.02
C ARG A 124 11.26 25.18 -19.78
N VAL A 125 11.26 24.66 -18.55
CA VAL A 125 11.87 23.38 -18.19
C VAL A 125 10.81 22.45 -17.65
N ARG A 126 10.74 21.21 -18.17
CA ARG A 126 9.88 20.14 -17.64
C ARG A 126 10.62 18.83 -17.49
N ASN A 127 10.79 18.39 -16.26
CA ASN A 127 11.44 17.12 -15.94
C ASN A 127 10.47 16.16 -15.26
N TYR A 128 10.49 14.90 -15.70
CA TYR A 128 9.65 13.82 -15.16
C TYR A 128 10.55 12.72 -14.60
N VAL A 129 10.43 12.46 -13.30
CA VAL A 129 11.23 11.47 -12.58
C VAL A 129 10.29 10.40 -12.02
N HIS A 130 10.60 9.12 -12.22
CA HIS A 130 9.79 8.05 -11.65
C HIS A 130 9.80 8.12 -10.11
N TYR A 131 8.62 8.25 -9.51
CA TYR A 131 8.39 8.41 -8.08
C TYR A 131 7.13 7.63 -7.66
N PRO A 132 7.27 6.37 -7.21
CA PRO A 132 6.12 5.59 -6.74
C PRO A 132 5.75 5.98 -5.31
N ILE A 133 4.68 6.79 -5.16
CA ILE A 133 4.18 7.25 -3.86
C ILE A 133 3.82 6.06 -2.95
N ARG A 134 4.25 6.12 -1.68
CA ARG A 134 3.87 5.16 -0.64
C ARG A 134 3.15 5.85 0.50
N LEU A 135 1.86 5.54 0.66
CA LEU A 135 1.07 6.12 1.74
C LEU A 135 1.54 5.65 3.13
N TYR A 136 1.47 6.58 4.08
CA TYR A 136 1.83 6.47 5.49
C TYR A 136 3.24 5.95 5.77
N THR A 137 4.15 6.06 4.81
CA THR A 137 5.56 5.73 4.97
C THR A 137 6.38 7.01 4.78
N TRP A 138 7.34 7.27 5.67
CA TRP A 138 8.28 8.36 5.48
C TRP A 138 9.16 8.10 4.26
N GLU A 139 9.17 9.04 3.33
CA GLU A 139 10.09 9.11 2.20
C GLU A 139 10.98 10.33 2.36
N HIS A 140 12.27 10.16 2.05
CA HIS A 140 13.24 11.26 2.15
C HIS A 140 13.60 11.69 0.73
N LEU A 141 13.37 12.95 0.40
CA LEU A 141 13.54 13.51 -0.94
C LEU A 141 14.44 14.74 -0.88
N CYS A 142 15.49 14.74 -1.70
CA CYS A 142 16.26 15.94 -2.02
C CYS A 142 16.36 16.11 -3.54
N ILE A 143 16.20 17.35 -4.01
CA ILE A 143 16.23 17.74 -5.41
C ILE A 143 17.22 18.88 -5.56
N SER A 144 18.31 18.64 -6.28
CA SER A 144 19.38 19.61 -6.53
C SER A 144 19.43 19.95 -8.02
N VAL A 145 19.33 21.23 -8.34
CA VAL A 145 19.20 21.74 -9.72
C VAL A 145 20.28 22.77 -9.99
N ASP A 146 20.94 22.62 -11.13
CA ASP A 146 21.88 23.59 -11.70
C ASP A 146 21.41 23.95 -13.11
N LEU A 147 20.82 25.13 -13.25
CA LEU A 147 20.27 25.62 -14.52
C LEU A 147 21.38 25.96 -15.52
N SER A 148 22.56 26.33 -15.04
CA SER A 148 23.70 26.71 -15.87
C SER A 148 24.31 25.49 -16.58
N THR A 149 24.40 24.36 -15.88
CA THR A 149 24.90 23.09 -16.43
C THR A 149 23.79 22.16 -16.90
N LYS A 150 22.53 22.56 -16.74
CA LYS A 150 21.32 21.78 -17.09
C LYS A 150 21.30 20.42 -16.39
N ARG A 151 21.67 20.39 -15.11
CA ARG A 151 21.80 19.17 -14.32
C ARG A 151 20.75 19.12 -13.20
N LEU A 152 20.11 17.97 -13.06
CA LEU A 152 19.16 17.64 -12.00
C LEU A 152 19.65 16.40 -11.27
N THR A 153 19.86 16.50 -9.96
CA THR A 153 20.17 15.36 -9.10
C THR A 153 19.03 15.13 -8.11
N VAL A 154 18.45 13.94 -8.14
CA VAL A 154 17.40 13.54 -7.19
C VAL A 154 17.97 12.46 -6.28
N VAL A 155 17.90 12.68 -4.97
CA VAL A 155 18.17 11.65 -3.96
C VAL A 155 16.85 11.27 -3.33
N LEU A 156 16.45 10.00 -3.49
CA LEU A 156 15.25 9.42 -2.90
C LEU A 156 15.65 8.23 -2.03
N ASN A 157 15.33 8.27 -0.74
CA ASN A 157 15.60 7.18 0.21
C ASN A 157 17.06 6.66 0.13
N ASN A 158 18.02 7.58 0.10
CA ASN A 158 19.48 7.37 0.01
C ASN A 158 19.99 6.87 -1.36
N GLU A 159 19.12 6.72 -2.36
CA GLU A 159 19.49 6.43 -3.75
C GLU A 159 19.59 7.73 -4.55
N ALA A 160 20.76 8.02 -5.11
CA ALA A 160 21.00 9.21 -5.92
C ALA A 160 20.92 8.86 -7.43
N LYS A 161 20.19 9.67 -8.19
CA LYS A 161 20.10 9.60 -9.65
C LYS A 161 20.29 10.98 -10.25
N GLU A 162 21.02 11.05 -11.35
CA GLU A 162 21.28 12.28 -12.09
C GLU A 162 20.53 12.25 -13.43
N TYR A 163 19.98 13.39 -13.81
CA TYR A 163 19.20 13.62 -15.02
C TYR A 163 19.66 14.92 -15.67
N THR A 164 19.42 15.05 -16.97
CA THR A 164 19.60 16.31 -17.70
C THR A 164 18.27 17.08 -17.69
N LEU A 165 18.32 18.40 -17.47
CA LEU A 165 17.15 19.26 -17.59
C LEU A 165 16.64 19.27 -19.04
N ARG A 166 15.33 19.19 -19.21
CA ARG A 166 14.67 19.21 -20.51
C ARG A 166 13.98 20.55 -20.69
N GLU A 167 14.45 21.32 -21.65
CA GLU A 167 13.75 22.53 -22.07
C GLU A 167 12.62 22.18 -23.05
N ASN A 168 11.45 22.79 -22.85
CA ASN A 168 10.34 22.71 -23.79
C ASN A 168 10.74 23.42 -25.09
N ASP A 169 10.59 22.72 -26.21
CA ASP A 169 11.00 23.20 -27.54
C ASP A 169 9.80 23.87 -28.21
N ASP A 170 9.43 25.08 -27.76
CA ASP A 170 8.31 25.86 -28.31
C ASP A 170 8.64 26.48 -29.69
N GLY A 171 9.69 26.00 -30.36
CA GLY A 171 10.11 26.47 -31.68
C GLY A 171 10.88 27.80 -31.68
N SER A 172 11.03 28.45 -30.52
CA SER A 172 12.02 29.50 -30.30
C SER A 172 13.12 28.95 -29.39
N SER A 173 14.29 28.62 -29.95
CA SER A 173 15.47 28.39 -29.11
C SER A 173 15.84 29.73 -28.46
N SER A 174 15.29 30.00 -27.27
CA SER A 174 15.69 31.15 -26.49
C SER A 174 17.17 30.98 -26.14
N SER A 175 18.01 31.89 -26.61
CA SER A 175 19.42 31.96 -26.18
C SER A 175 19.57 32.52 -24.76
N GLU A 176 18.46 32.82 -24.09
CA GLU A 176 18.48 33.43 -22.76
C GLU A 176 18.78 32.38 -21.70
N PRO A 177 19.63 32.74 -20.72
CA PRO A 177 19.95 31.84 -19.61
C PRO A 177 18.68 31.46 -18.84
N LEU A 178 18.66 30.23 -18.35
CA LEU A 178 17.62 29.75 -17.43
C LEU A 178 17.88 30.37 -16.05
N VAL A 179 16.89 31.09 -15.54
CA VAL A 179 16.91 31.76 -14.23
C VAL A 179 15.50 31.70 -13.67
N ILE A 180 15.37 31.28 -12.41
CA ILE A 180 14.14 31.43 -11.63
C ILE A 180 14.12 32.86 -11.09
N GLN A 181 13.09 33.62 -11.45
CA GLN A 181 12.93 35.03 -11.09
C GLN A 181 12.56 35.20 -9.62
N GLY A 182 13.22 36.14 -8.93
CA GLY A 182 12.96 36.44 -7.53
C GLY A 182 11.76 37.34 -7.26
N GLY A 183 11.43 37.51 -5.98
CA GLY A 183 10.43 38.46 -5.46
C GLY A 183 8.97 38.02 -5.56
N GLY A 184 8.71 36.76 -5.95
CA GLY A 184 7.38 36.19 -6.10
C GLY A 184 6.73 35.69 -4.80
N ARG A 185 5.72 34.82 -4.93
CA ARG A 185 5.00 34.18 -3.82
C ARG A 185 5.27 32.67 -3.85
N LEU A 186 5.73 32.12 -2.73
CA LEU A 186 5.99 30.70 -2.55
C LEU A 186 4.88 30.07 -1.71
N VAL A 187 4.35 28.93 -2.15
CA VAL A 187 3.36 28.13 -1.43
C VAL A 187 3.80 26.67 -1.36
N LEU A 188 3.58 26.05 -0.19
CA LEU A 188 3.70 24.61 0.02
C LEU A 188 2.31 24.03 0.26
N GLY A 189 1.98 22.95 -0.45
CA GLY A 189 0.77 22.16 -0.23
C GLY A 189 -0.43 22.49 -1.12
N GLN A 190 -0.30 23.50 -1.99
CA GLN A 190 -1.28 23.91 -3.00
C GLN A 190 -0.56 24.41 -4.25
N ASP A 191 -1.28 24.50 -5.37
CA ASP A 191 -0.76 24.95 -6.67
C ASP A 191 -1.19 26.37 -7.01
N LEU A 192 -0.24 27.29 -7.21
CA LEU A 192 -0.50 28.71 -7.48
C LEU A 192 -0.74 28.97 -8.97
N ASP A 193 -1.96 28.73 -9.44
CA ASP A 193 -2.37 29.07 -10.82
C ASP A 193 -2.49 30.61 -11.07
N SER A 194 -2.41 31.43 -10.02
CA SER A 194 -2.35 32.90 -10.11
C SER A 194 -1.70 33.53 -8.87
N GLU A 195 -1.37 34.83 -8.96
CA GLU A 195 -0.73 35.57 -7.86
C GLU A 195 -1.58 35.59 -6.57
N GLU A 196 -2.90 35.82 -6.73
CA GLU A 196 -3.85 35.83 -5.62
C GLU A 196 -4.17 34.41 -5.12
N GLY A 197 -3.84 33.40 -5.93
CA GLY A 197 -4.15 31.99 -5.74
C GLY A 197 -5.37 31.59 -6.57
N ASP A 198 -5.38 30.35 -7.05
CA ASP A 198 -6.51 29.76 -7.80
C ASP A 198 -6.51 28.24 -7.54
N PHE A 199 -6.48 27.89 -6.26
CA PHE A 199 -6.27 26.52 -5.79
C PHE A 199 -7.39 25.57 -6.22
N SER A 200 -7.02 24.31 -6.52
CA SER A 200 -7.95 23.23 -6.84
C SER A 200 -7.87 22.07 -5.86
N LEU A 201 -9.03 21.43 -5.59
CA LEU A 201 -9.12 20.22 -4.78
C LEU A 201 -8.41 19.01 -5.43
N GLU A 202 -8.14 19.08 -6.73
CA GLU A 202 -7.42 18.05 -7.49
C GLU A 202 -5.89 18.16 -7.37
N GLN A 203 -5.40 19.30 -6.83
CA GLN A 203 -3.98 19.65 -6.69
C GLN A 203 -3.49 19.72 -5.22
N ILE A 204 -4.35 19.39 -4.25
CA ILE A 204 -4.02 19.51 -2.82
C ILE A 204 -2.93 18.52 -2.40
N LEU A 205 -2.18 18.88 -1.37
CA LEU A 205 -1.24 17.98 -0.71
C LEU A 205 -1.79 17.50 0.65
N ALA A 206 -2.19 16.24 0.73
CA ALA A 206 -2.59 15.60 1.98
C ALA A 206 -1.42 14.76 2.55
N CYS A 207 -0.50 15.39 3.27
CA CYS A 207 0.68 14.73 3.83
C CYS A 207 1.16 15.35 5.16
N GLU A 208 2.11 14.66 5.77
CA GLU A 208 3.03 15.20 6.76
C GLU A 208 4.38 15.52 6.08
N ILE A 209 4.97 16.68 6.39
CA ILE A 209 6.36 16.99 6.03
C ILE A 209 7.18 17.29 7.28
N ALA A 210 8.47 16.96 7.26
CA ALA A 210 9.42 17.30 8.30
C ALA A 210 10.75 17.77 7.74
N ASP A 211 11.40 18.66 8.49
CA ASP A 211 12.69 19.28 8.19
C ASP A 211 12.82 19.90 6.78
N PHE A 212 11.75 20.53 6.27
CA PHE A 212 11.74 21.14 4.94
C PHE A 212 12.71 22.34 4.86
N VAL A 213 13.59 22.32 3.85
CA VAL A 213 14.60 23.35 3.61
C VAL A 213 14.85 23.62 2.13
N ILE A 214 15.17 24.87 1.78
CA ILE A 214 15.64 25.29 0.45
C ILE A 214 17.00 26.01 0.61
N TYR A 215 17.95 25.65 -0.25
CA TYR A 215 19.27 26.27 -0.38
C TYR A 215 19.41 26.93 -1.76
N ASP A 216 20.15 28.03 -1.84
CA ASP A 216 20.53 28.72 -3.09
C ASP A 216 21.82 28.17 -3.73
N VAL A 217 22.20 26.95 -3.34
CA VAL A 217 23.39 26.25 -3.83
C VAL A 217 23.06 24.82 -4.26
N VAL A 218 23.91 24.25 -5.11
CA VAL A 218 23.89 22.83 -5.47
C VAL A 218 24.56 22.03 -4.35
N LEU A 219 23.79 21.22 -3.62
CA LEU A 219 24.37 20.23 -2.71
C LEU A 219 24.86 19.01 -3.48
N THR A 220 25.94 18.41 -2.99
CA THR A 220 26.45 17.14 -3.46
C THR A 220 25.55 15.98 -3.02
N ALA A 221 25.67 14.84 -3.70
CA ALA A 221 24.93 13.63 -3.31
C ALA A 221 25.24 13.19 -1.88
N ASP A 222 26.47 13.37 -1.39
CA ASP A 222 26.86 12.99 -0.04
C ASP A 222 26.29 13.95 1.02
N GLU A 223 26.22 15.25 0.72
CA GLU A 223 25.54 16.24 1.59
C GLU A 223 24.05 15.95 1.69
N MET A 224 23.37 15.69 0.57
CA MET A 224 21.95 15.31 0.55
C MET A 224 21.69 13.99 1.31
N LYS A 225 22.57 12.99 1.16
CA LYS A 225 22.48 11.75 1.96
C LYS A 225 22.77 11.97 3.45
N SER A 226 23.58 12.98 3.79
CA SER A 226 23.85 13.33 5.18
C SER A 226 22.61 13.91 5.88
N PHE A 227 21.78 14.66 5.14
CA PHE A 227 20.46 15.12 5.59
C PHE A 227 19.55 13.92 5.90
N MET A 228 19.47 12.96 4.98
CA MET A 228 18.64 11.76 5.15
C MET A 228 19.04 10.83 6.29
N SER A 229 20.31 10.87 6.71
CA SER A 229 20.83 10.02 7.79
C SER A 229 20.85 10.74 9.14
N CYS A 230 20.19 11.89 9.26
CA CYS A 230 20.14 12.71 10.47
C CYS A 230 21.54 13.07 11.02
N LYS A 231 22.54 13.08 10.13
CA LYS A 231 23.87 13.61 10.42
C LYS A 231 23.93 15.10 10.10
N ASN A 232 23.14 15.50 9.11
CA ASN A 232 23.01 16.83 8.54
C ASN A 232 24.33 17.60 8.47
N SER A 233 25.26 17.10 7.66
CA SER A 233 26.60 17.66 7.48
C SER A 233 26.63 18.68 6.33
N ILE A 234 25.65 19.57 6.28
CA ILE A 234 25.50 20.59 5.24
C ILE A 234 26.13 21.91 5.74
N PRO A 235 27.14 22.47 5.05
CA PRO A 235 27.88 23.65 5.51
C PRO A 235 27.23 25.00 5.10
N PHE A 236 26.05 24.97 4.50
CA PHE A 236 25.34 26.13 3.95
C PHE A 236 24.12 26.49 4.80
N GLU A 237 23.74 27.77 4.81
CA GLU A 237 22.51 28.24 5.46
C GLU A 237 21.33 28.16 4.48
N PRO A 238 20.16 27.65 4.90
CA PRO A 238 18.98 27.61 4.04
C PRO A 238 18.37 29.01 3.89
N ILE A 239 17.82 29.30 2.72
CA ILE A 239 17.10 30.55 2.41
C ILE A 239 15.62 30.48 2.80
N ILE A 240 15.02 29.28 2.80
CA ILE A 240 13.65 29.00 3.25
C ILE A 240 13.69 27.74 4.11
N TYR A 241 12.97 27.74 5.23
CA TYR A 241 12.86 26.60 6.15
C TYR A 241 11.62 26.70 7.02
N VAL A 242 11.09 25.56 7.46
CA VAL A 242 9.97 25.56 8.42
C VAL A 242 10.51 25.62 9.84
N ASP A 243 9.96 26.50 10.66
CA ASP A 243 10.17 26.61 12.10
C ASP A 243 8.86 26.90 12.85
N ARG A 244 8.87 26.71 14.18
CA ARG A 244 7.65 26.91 15.00
C ARG A 244 7.21 28.37 15.04
N GLU A 245 8.16 29.27 14.91
CA GLU A 245 8.00 30.70 14.93
C GLU A 245 7.47 31.23 13.58
N MET A 246 7.36 30.37 12.57
CA MET A 246 6.87 30.71 11.22
C MET A 246 7.61 31.92 10.64
N THR A 247 8.93 31.92 10.80
CA THR A 247 9.77 33.09 10.44
C THR A 247 9.89 33.25 8.94
N THR A 248 9.99 32.14 8.20
CA THR A 248 10.05 32.17 6.74
C THR A 248 8.74 31.72 6.09
N LEU A 249 8.04 30.73 6.65
CA LEU A 249 6.79 30.20 6.09
C LEU A 249 5.66 30.32 7.11
N GLN A 250 4.52 30.87 6.70
CA GLN A 250 3.33 31.01 7.54
C GLN A 250 2.32 29.92 7.20
N ALA A 251 1.77 29.26 8.21
CA ALA A 251 0.72 28.25 8.02
C ALA A 251 -0.66 28.91 7.88
N VAL A 252 -1.48 28.37 6.99
CA VAL A 252 -2.84 28.85 6.71
C VAL A 252 -3.87 27.72 6.85
N GLY A 253 -5.00 28.06 7.47
CA GLY A 253 -6.19 27.20 7.58
C GLY A 253 -5.92 25.88 8.32
N ASP A 254 -6.34 24.76 7.73
CA ASP A 254 -6.28 23.41 8.29
C ASP A 254 -4.85 22.81 8.20
N THR A 255 -3.85 23.61 8.57
CA THR A 255 -2.42 23.25 8.59
C THR A 255 -1.89 23.32 10.01
N ASP A 256 -1.39 22.20 10.54
CA ASP A 256 -0.78 22.14 11.87
C ASP A 256 0.74 22.17 11.80
N VAL A 257 1.38 22.99 12.66
CA VAL A 257 2.85 23.09 12.76
C VAL A 257 3.28 22.63 14.15
N SER A 258 4.09 21.60 14.18
CA SER A 258 4.59 20.95 15.40
C SER A 258 6.06 20.57 15.26
N THR A 259 6.57 19.70 16.14
CA THR A 259 7.89 19.07 15.98
C THR A 259 7.79 17.58 16.13
N ILE A 260 8.75 16.89 15.51
CA ILE A 260 8.91 15.45 15.62
C ILE A 260 10.35 15.11 16.02
N PRO A 261 10.58 14.09 16.88
CA PRO A 261 11.93 13.63 17.17
C PRO A 261 12.62 13.13 15.89
N GLU A 262 13.83 13.62 15.64
CA GLU A 262 14.61 13.32 14.42
C GLU A 262 14.84 11.80 14.23
N ARG A 263 14.93 11.06 15.34
CA ARG A 263 15.01 9.59 15.33
C ARG A 263 13.79 8.90 14.72
N GLU A 264 12.60 9.49 14.75
CA GLU A 264 11.40 8.89 14.14
C GLU A 264 11.46 8.93 12.62
N LEU A 265 12.23 9.88 12.06
CA LEU A 265 12.48 9.99 10.63
C LEU A 265 13.60 9.03 10.20
N CYS A 266 14.64 8.87 11.02
CA CYS A 266 15.85 8.13 10.63
C CYS A 266 15.94 6.66 11.09
N VAL A 267 15.12 6.22 12.04
CA VAL A 267 15.11 4.82 12.47
C VAL A 267 14.40 3.96 11.42
N LYS A 268 15.03 2.85 11.02
CA LYS A 268 14.36 1.85 10.17
C LYS A 268 13.09 1.37 10.87
N ASP A 269 11.98 1.51 10.16
CA ASP A 269 10.62 1.27 10.62
C ASP A 269 10.50 -0.01 11.49
N SER A 270 10.04 0.16 12.74
CA SER A 270 9.81 -0.94 13.70
C SER A 270 8.53 -1.73 13.36
N GLY A 271 7.92 -1.44 12.23
CA GLY A 271 6.64 -1.96 11.81
C GLY A 271 5.48 -1.10 12.31
N HIS A 272 4.34 -1.29 11.66
CA HIS A 272 3.09 -0.57 11.89
C HIS A 272 2.23 -1.30 12.91
N ASN A 273 2.06 -0.72 14.09
CA ASN A 273 1.36 -1.35 15.21
C ASN A 273 -0.09 -0.85 15.32
N ILE A 274 -1.08 -1.75 15.29
CA ILE A 274 -2.50 -1.46 15.50
C ILE A 274 -3.08 -2.39 16.57
N LEU A 275 -3.89 -1.83 17.47
CA LEU A 275 -4.63 -2.55 18.51
C LEU A 275 -6.10 -2.64 18.12
N PHE A 276 -6.68 -3.83 18.25
CA PHE A 276 -8.11 -4.03 18.13
C PHE A 276 -8.72 -4.10 19.53
N PRO A 277 -9.63 -3.19 19.90
CA PRO A 277 -10.24 -3.10 21.24
C PRO A 277 -11.27 -4.22 21.55
N GLU A 278 -11.13 -5.39 20.91
CA GLU A 278 -11.97 -6.56 21.11
C GLU A 278 -11.21 -7.60 21.91
N ARG A 279 -11.80 -8.01 23.03
CA ARG A 279 -11.24 -9.08 23.85
C ARG A 279 -11.50 -10.43 23.21
N VAL A 280 -10.43 -11.10 22.80
CA VAL A 280 -10.42 -12.43 22.18
C VAL A 280 -9.35 -13.31 22.82
N THR A 281 -9.39 -14.62 22.57
CA THR A 281 -8.36 -15.55 23.07
C THR A 281 -7.02 -15.32 22.35
N PHE A 282 -5.92 -15.87 22.87
CA PHE A 282 -4.62 -15.76 22.20
C PHE A 282 -4.66 -16.34 20.78
N LYS A 283 -5.30 -17.51 20.61
CA LYS A 283 -5.43 -18.17 19.31
C LYS A 283 -6.20 -17.31 18.31
N ASP A 284 -7.30 -16.70 18.75
CA ASP A 284 -8.10 -15.80 17.93
C ASP A 284 -7.32 -14.51 17.60
N SER A 285 -6.54 -13.98 18.55
CA SER A 285 -5.67 -12.82 18.32
C SER A 285 -4.64 -13.09 17.23
N VAL A 286 -4.00 -14.27 17.25
CA VAL A 286 -3.06 -14.70 16.21
C VAL A 286 -3.77 -14.82 14.86
N ALA A 287 -4.94 -15.47 14.82
CA ALA A 287 -5.73 -15.61 13.60
C ALA A 287 -6.17 -14.25 13.04
N TRP A 288 -6.54 -13.31 13.92
CA TRP A 288 -6.95 -11.95 13.58
C TRP A 288 -5.82 -11.14 12.96
N CYS A 289 -4.65 -11.08 13.60
CA CYS A 289 -3.49 -10.40 13.02
C CYS A 289 -3.05 -11.07 11.71
N GLY A 290 -3.09 -12.41 11.64
CA GLY A 290 -2.73 -13.18 10.45
C GLY A 290 -3.66 -12.92 9.26
N MET A 291 -4.97 -12.78 9.50
CA MET A 291 -5.94 -12.37 8.47
C MET A 291 -5.53 -11.07 7.78
N LEU A 292 -5.00 -10.12 8.55
CA LEU A 292 -4.57 -8.82 8.07
C LEU A 292 -3.10 -8.79 7.60
N LYS A 293 -2.49 -9.96 7.37
CA LYS A 293 -1.08 -10.11 6.97
C LYS A 293 -0.07 -9.57 7.97
N GLY A 294 -0.47 -9.52 9.25
CA GLY A 294 0.38 -9.13 10.36
C GLY A 294 0.70 -10.26 11.32
N LYS A 295 1.40 -9.90 12.38
CA LYS A 295 1.74 -10.77 13.51
C LYS A 295 1.28 -10.11 14.79
N VAL A 296 1.03 -10.90 15.84
CA VAL A 296 0.85 -10.32 17.18
C VAL A 296 2.18 -9.65 17.56
N VAL A 297 2.12 -8.44 18.12
CA VAL A 297 3.31 -7.65 18.48
C VAL A 297 4.23 -8.47 19.37
N LEU A 298 5.54 -8.37 19.17
CA LEU A 298 6.56 -8.96 20.05
C LEU A 298 7.74 -7.99 20.12
N PRO A 299 7.86 -7.18 21.19
CA PRO A 299 8.94 -6.20 21.28
C PRO A 299 10.31 -6.87 21.32
N ALA A 300 11.24 -6.39 20.49
CA ALA A 300 12.60 -6.93 20.41
C ALA A 300 13.56 -6.35 21.47
N ASN A 301 13.20 -5.21 22.07
CA ASN A 301 14.00 -4.51 23.05
C ASN A 301 13.14 -3.60 23.96
N GLN A 302 13.79 -2.98 24.95
CA GLN A 302 13.13 -2.10 25.92
C GLN A 302 12.45 -0.88 25.28
N GLU A 303 13.07 -0.27 24.27
CA GLU A 303 12.53 0.94 23.62
C GLU A 303 11.25 0.64 22.85
N GLU A 304 11.23 -0.45 22.09
CA GLU A 304 10.04 -0.90 21.37
C GLU A 304 8.91 -1.24 22.34
N ASN A 305 9.22 -1.87 23.47
CA ASN A 305 8.23 -2.19 24.50
C ASN A 305 7.59 -0.92 25.10
N ILE A 306 8.38 0.11 25.37
CA ILE A 306 7.87 1.42 25.84
C ILE A 306 6.98 2.05 24.76
N ARG A 307 7.47 2.10 23.52
CA ARG A 307 6.75 2.70 22.37
C ARG A 307 5.38 2.04 22.15
N VAL A 308 5.33 0.71 22.07
CA VAL A 308 4.07 -0.03 21.86
C VAL A 308 3.14 0.14 23.05
N TYR A 309 3.67 0.07 24.28
CA TYR A 309 2.86 0.24 25.49
C TYR A 309 2.20 1.62 25.55
N ASP A 310 2.98 2.69 25.37
CA ASP A 310 2.48 4.06 25.45
C ASP A 310 1.47 4.34 24.32
N LYS A 311 1.68 3.77 23.11
CA LYS A 311 0.72 3.86 21.99
C LYS A 311 -0.63 3.22 22.32
N PHE A 312 -0.65 2.09 23.04
CA PHE A 312 -1.88 1.34 23.31
C PHE A 312 -2.51 1.62 24.67
N LEU A 313 -1.82 2.37 25.54
CA LEU A 313 -2.33 2.80 26.84
C LEU A 313 -3.69 3.53 26.80
N PRO A 314 -4.01 4.36 25.78
CA PRO A 314 -5.32 5.00 25.68
C PRO A 314 -6.51 4.00 25.63
N PHE A 315 -6.30 2.76 25.20
CA PHE A 315 -7.36 1.74 25.08
C PHE A 315 -7.59 0.92 26.35
N ARG A 316 -6.96 1.29 27.47
CA ARG A 316 -7.04 0.53 28.72
C ARG A 316 -8.46 0.26 29.21
N ASP A 317 -9.39 1.20 29.04
CA ASP A 317 -10.75 1.03 29.56
C ASP A 317 -11.51 -0.06 28.78
N ALA A 318 -11.22 -0.20 27.48
CA ALA A 318 -11.77 -1.28 26.66
C ALA A 318 -11.04 -2.61 26.89
N CYS A 319 -9.74 -2.57 27.15
CA CYS A 319 -8.88 -3.76 27.07
C CYS A 319 -8.54 -4.42 28.41
N VAL A 320 -8.49 -3.67 29.51
CA VAL A 320 -8.02 -4.20 30.80
C VAL A 320 -8.97 -5.27 31.34
N ASP A 321 -8.42 -6.46 31.54
CA ASP A 321 -9.15 -7.63 32.04
C ASP A 321 -9.10 -7.76 33.58
N SER A 322 -9.61 -8.88 34.10
CA SER A 322 -9.56 -9.19 35.54
C SER A 322 -8.14 -9.39 36.09
N TRP A 323 -7.17 -9.72 35.23
CA TRP A 323 -5.75 -9.88 35.56
C TRP A 323 -4.99 -8.57 35.53
N ARG A 324 -5.67 -7.45 35.24
CA ARG A 324 -5.08 -6.11 35.08
C ARG A 324 -4.07 -6.06 33.93
N THR A 325 -4.26 -6.87 32.89
CA THR A 325 -3.41 -6.91 31.70
C THR A 325 -4.11 -6.22 30.52
N LEU A 326 -3.33 -5.70 29.56
CA LEU A 326 -3.81 -4.83 28.48
C LEU A 326 -4.01 -5.59 27.16
N TYR A 327 -2.96 -6.23 26.62
CA TYR A 327 -3.02 -6.96 25.35
C TYR A 327 -2.07 -8.15 25.34
N TYR A 328 -2.34 -9.11 24.45
CA TYR A 328 -1.46 -10.23 24.13
C TYR A 328 -0.24 -9.79 23.31
N PHE A 329 0.91 -10.42 23.54
CA PHE A 329 2.07 -10.33 22.67
C PHE A 329 2.56 -11.71 22.22
N GLY A 330 3.32 -11.78 21.13
CA GLY A 330 3.65 -13.00 20.38
C GLY A 330 4.62 -13.98 21.05
N ALA A 331 4.61 -14.08 22.39
CA ALA A 331 5.45 -15.00 23.16
C ALA A 331 4.63 -16.14 23.79
N ILE A 332 5.14 -17.35 23.66
CA ILE A 332 4.61 -18.56 24.30
C ILE A 332 5.69 -19.24 25.14
N ARG A 333 5.29 -19.90 26.23
CA ARG A 333 6.20 -20.60 27.13
C ARG A 333 6.26 -22.09 26.79
N ASN A 334 7.46 -22.60 26.60
CA ASN A 334 7.70 -24.03 26.64
C ASN A 334 7.76 -24.48 28.11
N THR A 335 6.71 -25.18 28.56
CA THR A 335 6.56 -25.62 29.96
C THR A 335 7.57 -26.71 30.36
N THR A 336 8.18 -27.41 29.40
CA THR A 336 9.17 -28.46 29.66
C THR A 336 10.57 -27.89 29.84
N THR A 337 10.94 -26.88 29.04
CA THR A 337 12.29 -26.28 29.08
C THR A 337 12.37 -25.02 29.91
N ASP A 338 11.22 -24.51 30.36
CA ASP A 338 11.04 -23.21 31.02
C ASP A 338 11.67 -22.04 30.24
N LYS A 339 11.30 -21.93 28.96
CA LYS A 339 11.78 -20.85 28.10
C LYS A 339 10.65 -20.22 27.32
N TRP A 340 10.69 -18.90 27.22
CA TRP A 340 9.82 -18.14 26.33
C TRP A 340 10.37 -18.16 24.90
N THR A 341 9.49 -18.47 23.96
CA THR A 341 9.80 -18.52 22.53
C THR A 341 8.77 -17.71 21.77
N SER A 342 9.17 -17.18 20.62
CA SER A 342 8.23 -16.57 19.68
C SER A 342 7.25 -17.63 19.16
N TYR A 343 5.97 -17.27 19.08
CA TYR A 343 4.92 -18.16 18.55
C TYR A 343 5.17 -18.55 17.08
N TYR A 344 5.81 -17.67 16.30
CA TYR A 344 5.88 -17.80 14.85
C TYR A 344 7.05 -18.67 14.36
N ASP A 345 8.21 -18.58 15.00
CA ASP A 345 9.44 -19.27 14.60
C ASP A 345 9.94 -20.26 15.65
N GLY A 346 9.37 -20.27 16.86
CA GLY A 346 9.79 -21.13 17.96
C GLY A 346 11.16 -20.78 18.53
N ASN A 347 11.78 -19.69 18.09
CA ASN A 347 13.08 -19.25 18.60
C ASN A 347 12.93 -18.57 19.96
N PRO A 348 13.96 -18.61 20.83
CA PRO A 348 13.96 -17.84 22.08
C PRO A 348 13.72 -16.36 21.80
N ILE A 349 12.91 -15.72 22.65
CA ILE A 349 12.68 -14.27 22.54
C ILE A 349 13.97 -13.49 22.79
N ALA A 350 14.14 -12.37 22.07
CA ALA A 350 15.37 -11.57 22.11
C ALA A 350 15.51 -10.76 23.41
N TRP A 351 14.39 -10.35 23.99
CA TRP A 351 14.33 -9.50 25.19
C TRP A 351 13.08 -9.83 26.00
N GLU A 352 13.17 -9.72 27.32
CA GLU A 352 12.04 -9.96 28.23
C GLU A 352 12.03 -9.03 29.44
N ASN A 353 10.84 -8.71 29.95
CA ASN A 353 10.63 -7.90 31.16
C ASN A 353 9.49 -8.45 32.02
N PHE A 354 9.53 -9.75 32.28
CA PHE A 354 8.53 -10.44 33.08
C PHE A 354 8.61 -10.09 34.57
N ASP A 355 7.46 -9.92 35.21
CA ASP A 355 7.39 -9.79 36.67
C ASP A 355 7.77 -11.11 37.36
N VAL A 356 8.54 -11.03 38.43
CA VAL A 356 9.06 -12.19 39.18
C VAL A 356 7.93 -13.03 39.80
N GLN A 357 6.87 -12.40 40.30
CA GLN A 357 5.76 -13.11 40.94
C GLN A 357 4.82 -13.75 39.92
N TRP A 358 4.58 -13.06 38.80
CA TRP A 358 3.63 -13.47 37.77
C TRP A 358 4.25 -14.33 36.66
N ASN A 359 5.56 -14.59 36.68
CA ASN A 359 6.25 -15.49 35.72
C ASN A 359 6.52 -16.90 36.26
N LYS A 360 5.81 -17.33 37.32
CA LYS A 360 5.98 -18.67 37.88
C LYS A 360 5.57 -19.76 36.89
N ILE A 361 6.36 -20.84 36.84
CA ILE A 361 6.10 -21.99 35.96
C ILE A 361 4.74 -22.59 36.31
N SER A 362 3.87 -22.67 35.31
CA SER A 362 2.55 -23.30 35.41
C SER A 362 2.15 -23.81 34.04
N ASN A 363 1.61 -25.02 33.98
CA ASN A 363 1.06 -25.58 32.74
C ASN A 363 -0.15 -24.78 32.21
N ASN A 364 -0.77 -23.96 33.06
CA ASN A 364 -1.93 -23.16 32.69
C ASN A 364 -1.57 -21.75 32.21
N TYR A 365 -0.30 -21.31 32.32
CA TYR A 365 0.15 -19.95 32.00
C TYR A 365 1.18 -19.95 30.87
N GLY A 366 0.73 -20.43 29.71
CA GLY A 366 1.57 -20.60 28.51
C GLY A 366 1.69 -19.36 27.63
N CYS A 367 0.92 -18.30 27.87
CA CYS A 367 0.90 -17.09 27.05
C CYS A 367 1.33 -15.86 27.84
N ALA A 368 1.75 -14.82 27.13
CA ALA A 368 2.22 -13.59 27.76
C ALA A 368 1.35 -12.38 27.41
N ALA A 369 1.18 -11.49 28.38
CA ALA A 369 0.47 -10.24 28.21
C ALA A 369 1.15 -9.09 28.95
N VAL A 370 0.89 -7.87 28.48
CA VAL A 370 1.46 -6.67 29.08
C VAL A 370 0.59 -6.20 30.24
N ALA A 371 1.21 -5.89 31.38
CA ALA A 371 0.53 -5.38 32.56
C ALA A 371 0.00 -3.96 32.36
N SER A 372 -1.07 -3.58 33.06
CA SER A 372 -1.63 -2.21 33.01
C SER A 372 -0.90 -1.24 33.96
N LEU A 373 -1.43 -0.01 34.06
CA LEU A 373 -0.83 1.19 34.67
C LEU A 373 0.02 1.01 35.94
N ASN A 374 -0.36 0.11 36.84
CA ASN A 374 0.34 -0.05 38.12
C ASN A 374 1.69 -0.77 38.00
N MET A 375 1.96 -1.42 36.85
CA MET A 375 3.24 -2.07 36.54
C MET A 375 3.60 -1.79 35.07
N LYS A 376 3.96 -0.53 34.79
CA LYS A 376 4.27 -0.09 33.43
C LYS A 376 5.38 -0.92 32.79
N TYR A 377 5.22 -1.21 31.51
CA TYR A 377 6.22 -1.91 30.68
C TYR A 377 6.53 -3.35 31.11
N THR A 378 5.82 -3.89 32.12
CA THR A 378 6.06 -5.22 32.69
C THR A 378 5.18 -6.28 32.02
N TRP A 379 5.68 -7.51 31.92
CA TRP A 379 4.97 -8.63 31.30
C TRP A 379 4.54 -9.67 32.34
N TYR A 380 3.37 -10.29 32.14
CA TYR A 380 2.85 -11.38 32.98
C TYR A 380 2.67 -12.66 32.18
N ALA A 381 2.84 -13.81 32.84
CA ALA A 381 2.40 -15.10 32.31
C ALA A 381 0.91 -15.29 32.63
N ILE A 382 0.12 -15.61 31.62
CA ILE A 382 -1.34 -15.75 31.72
C ILE A 382 -1.87 -16.97 30.95
N PRO A 383 -3.10 -17.42 31.23
CA PRO A 383 -3.78 -18.40 30.39
C PRO A 383 -3.99 -17.90 28.95
N CYS A 384 -3.77 -18.79 27.99
CA CYS A 384 -4.02 -18.49 26.57
C CYS A 384 -5.51 -18.35 26.23
N GLU A 385 -6.39 -18.84 27.10
CA GLU A 385 -7.85 -18.75 27.00
C GLU A 385 -8.42 -17.45 27.58
N SER A 386 -7.60 -16.61 28.22
CA SER A 386 -8.04 -15.31 28.72
C SER A 386 -8.48 -14.41 27.55
N ALA A 387 -9.51 -13.60 27.76
CA ALA A 387 -10.00 -12.70 26.71
C ALA A 387 -9.30 -11.34 26.84
N MET A 388 -8.51 -10.97 25.84
CA MET A 388 -7.69 -9.75 25.81
C MET A 388 -7.68 -9.08 24.43
N CYS A 389 -7.34 -7.80 24.38
CA CYS A 389 -7.20 -7.09 23.12
C CYS A 389 -6.03 -7.62 22.27
N SER A 390 -6.19 -7.51 20.95
CA SER A 390 -5.20 -7.94 19.97
C SER A 390 -4.32 -6.79 19.54
N ALA A 391 -3.03 -6.84 19.88
CA ALA A 391 -2.02 -5.94 19.36
C ALA A 391 -1.33 -6.60 18.15
N CYS A 392 -1.47 -6.03 16.97
CA CYS A 392 -0.87 -6.52 15.73
C CYS A 392 0.25 -5.59 15.26
N ASN A 393 1.36 -6.18 14.81
CA ASN A 393 2.45 -5.54 14.08
C ASN A 393 2.39 -5.95 12.61
N PHE A 394 2.49 -4.97 11.71
CA PHE A 394 2.53 -5.13 10.26
C PHE A 394 3.82 -4.57 9.68
N THR A 395 4.28 -5.09 8.55
CA THR A 395 5.46 -4.53 7.85
C THR A 395 5.20 -3.15 7.26
N SER A 396 3.93 -2.84 6.98
CA SER A 396 3.43 -1.58 6.45
C SER A 396 1.95 -1.46 6.85
N PRO A 397 1.33 -0.26 6.77
CA PRO A 397 -0.10 -0.10 6.96
C PRO A 397 -0.91 -1.13 6.14
N PRO A 398 -1.80 -1.91 6.77
CA PRO A 398 -2.62 -2.89 6.07
C PRO A 398 -3.48 -2.23 4.99
N LYS A 399 -3.31 -2.70 3.74
CA LYS A 399 -4.07 -2.24 2.57
C LYS A 399 -5.26 -3.18 2.33
N PHE A 400 -6.42 -2.58 2.07
CA PHE A 400 -7.65 -3.27 1.75
C PHE A 400 -8.19 -2.80 0.41
N LEU A 401 -8.74 -3.75 -0.35
CA LEU A 401 -9.48 -3.49 -1.58
C LEU A 401 -10.98 -3.65 -1.30
N ILE A 402 -11.80 -2.72 -1.80
CA ILE A 402 -13.26 -2.83 -1.83
C ILE A 402 -13.71 -3.37 -3.18
N ARG A 403 -14.50 -4.45 -3.14
CA ARG A 403 -15.22 -4.97 -4.30
C ARG A 403 -16.73 -4.76 -4.17
N GLY A 404 -17.42 -4.68 -5.30
CA GLY A 404 -18.89 -4.57 -5.39
C GLY A 404 -19.41 -3.18 -5.74
N LEU A 405 -18.56 -2.15 -5.69
CA LEU A 405 -18.91 -0.80 -6.16
C LEU A 405 -19.02 -0.76 -7.68
N CYS A 406 -20.03 -0.06 -8.21
CA CYS A 406 -20.20 0.10 -9.66
C CYS A 406 -19.03 0.88 -10.29
N LYS A 407 -18.88 0.82 -11.63
CA LYS A 407 -17.75 1.46 -12.32
C LYS A 407 -17.70 2.98 -12.12
N THR A 408 -18.86 3.63 -12.04
CA THR A 408 -19.00 5.07 -11.91
C THR A 408 -18.99 5.57 -10.46
N SER A 409 -18.84 4.68 -9.47
CA SER A 409 -18.83 5.06 -8.06
C SER A 409 -17.75 6.09 -7.79
N LEU A 410 -18.09 7.10 -6.99
CA LEU A 410 -17.16 8.11 -6.51
C LEU A 410 -16.37 7.64 -5.29
N LEU A 411 -16.74 6.50 -4.67
CA LEU A 411 -16.06 6.00 -3.49
C LEU A 411 -14.71 5.36 -3.82
N ASP A 412 -13.73 5.61 -2.96
CA ASP A 412 -12.40 5.01 -3.04
C ASP A 412 -12.52 3.47 -3.09
N ARG A 413 -11.59 2.84 -3.81
CA ARG A 413 -11.52 1.37 -3.89
C ARG A 413 -10.46 0.79 -2.98
N THR A 414 -9.50 1.60 -2.56
CA THR A 414 -8.40 1.19 -1.69
C THR A 414 -8.51 1.92 -0.37
N TYR A 415 -8.35 1.20 0.74
CA TYR A 415 -8.30 1.76 2.08
C TYR A 415 -7.08 1.23 2.85
N TYR A 416 -6.58 2.02 3.78
CA TYR A 416 -5.47 1.69 4.65
C TYR A 416 -5.87 1.83 6.11
N LEU A 417 -5.41 0.91 6.95
CA LEU A 417 -5.66 0.95 8.38
C LEU A 417 -4.52 1.67 9.10
N ASN A 418 -4.70 2.95 9.40
CA ASN A 418 -3.59 3.80 9.88
C ASN A 418 -3.80 4.44 11.26
N ASP A 419 -5.04 4.73 11.66
CA ASP A 419 -5.33 5.51 12.87
C ASP A 419 -6.55 4.98 13.64
N TYR A 420 -7.12 5.78 14.54
CA TYR A 420 -8.30 5.47 15.33
C TYR A 420 -9.31 6.61 15.31
N TYR A 421 -10.59 6.24 15.32
CA TYR A 421 -11.69 7.16 15.51
C TYR A 421 -12.72 6.52 16.44
N ASN A 422 -13.19 7.27 17.45
CA ASN A 422 -14.11 6.78 18.48
C ASN A 422 -13.65 5.46 19.13
N GLY A 423 -12.34 5.33 19.38
CA GLY A 423 -11.75 4.18 20.06
C GLY A 423 -11.69 2.89 19.22
N ARG A 424 -11.95 2.94 17.90
CA ARG A 424 -11.77 1.83 16.97
C ARG A 424 -10.85 2.21 15.80
N PRO A 425 -10.20 1.24 15.14
CA PRO A 425 -9.37 1.50 13.98
C PRO A 425 -10.13 2.27 12.87
N LEU A 426 -9.45 3.28 12.31
CA LEU A 426 -9.89 4.13 11.21
C LEU A 426 -9.29 3.62 9.90
N PHE A 427 -10.14 3.42 8.91
CA PHE A 427 -9.73 3.09 7.55
C PHE A 427 -9.77 4.36 6.73
N GLU A 428 -8.61 4.76 6.22
CA GLU A 428 -8.48 5.93 5.35
C GLU A 428 -8.38 5.48 3.90
N GLY A 429 -9.18 6.09 3.05
CA GLY A 429 -9.18 5.86 1.61
C GLY A 429 -7.93 6.45 0.96
N GLU A 430 -7.59 5.92 -0.21
CA GLU A 430 -6.43 6.37 -0.99
C GLU A 430 -6.57 7.82 -1.45
N GLU A 431 -7.78 8.36 -1.61
CA GLU A 431 -8.04 9.72 -2.11
C GLU A 431 -8.80 10.57 -1.07
N HIS A 432 -10.05 10.21 -0.76
CA HIS A 432 -10.94 11.05 0.07
C HIS A 432 -11.91 10.29 0.97
N GLY A 433 -11.99 8.96 0.85
CA GLY A 433 -12.89 8.12 1.63
C GLY A 433 -12.39 7.92 3.07
N ARG A 434 -13.30 7.67 4.00
CA ARG A 434 -12.98 7.16 5.35
C ARG A 434 -14.05 6.18 5.80
N ILE A 435 -13.63 5.06 6.39
CA ILE A 435 -14.54 4.13 7.09
C ILE A 435 -14.21 4.16 8.58
N PHE A 436 -15.18 4.52 9.39
CA PHE A 436 -15.01 4.73 10.82
C PHE A 436 -16.23 4.30 11.62
N TRP A 437 -16.02 4.01 12.89
CA TRP A 437 -17.11 3.64 13.78
C TRP A 437 -17.80 4.89 14.33
N ASN A 438 -19.11 4.97 14.13
CA ASN A 438 -19.93 6.06 14.63
C ASN A 438 -21.34 5.57 14.96
N ASN A 439 -21.91 6.08 16.06
CA ASN A 439 -23.31 5.81 16.44
C ASN A 439 -23.73 4.32 16.43
N GLY A 440 -22.81 3.40 16.76
CA GLY A 440 -23.11 1.96 16.80
C GLY A 440 -23.06 1.24 15.45
N THR A 441 -22.60 1.91 14.39
CA THR A 441 -22.37 1.32 13.06
C THR A 441 -21.04 1.79 12.46
N TRP A 442 -20.63 1.14 11.36
CA TRP A 442 -19.56 1.65 10.50
C TRP A 442 -20.15 2.58 9.46
N GLU A 443 -19.62 3.80 9.42
CA GLU A 443 -19.94 4.79 8.41
C GLU A 443 -18.77 4.92 7.44
N LEU A 444 -19.08 4.99 6.15
CA LEU A 444 -18.16 5.39 5.10
C LEU A 444 -18.55 6.81 4.68
N ARG A 445 -17.63 7.77 4.68
CA ARG A 445 -17.90 9.14 4.18
C ARG A 445 -16.81 9.63 3.24
N SER A 446 -17.16 10.51 2.31
CA SER A 446 -16.19 11.26 1.51
C SER A 446 -15.88 12.62 2.15
N ARG A 447 -14.59 13.00 2.10
CA ARG A 447 -14.11 14.34 2.47
C ARG A 447 -14.31 15.39 1.39
N ARG A 448 -14.55 14.96 0.15
CA ARG A 448 -14.72 15.83 -1.01
C ARG A 448 -16.18 16.02 -1.38
N HIS A 449 -16.99 14.99 -1.15
CA HIS A 449 -18.40 14.97 -1.50
C HIS A 449 -19.25 14.87 -0.23
N SER A 450 -19.69 16.01 0.31
CA SER A 450 -20.42 16.07 1.60
C SER A 450 -21.72 15.25 1.64
N GLY A 451 -22.37 15.05 0.48
CA GLY A 451 -23.56 14.21 0.34
C GLY A 451 -23.29 12.71 0.14
N LEU A 452 -22.03 12.30 -0.01
CA LEU A 452 -21.63 10.93 -0.31
C LEU A 452 -21.24 10.19 0.97
N PHE A 453 -22.11 9.26 1.39
CA PHE A 453 -21.88 8.45 2.57
C PHE A 453 -22.54 7.08 2.46
N ALA A 454 -22.07 6.14 3.26
CA ALA A 454 -22.69 4.83 3.42
C ALA A 454 -22.70 4.38 4.87
N THR A 455 -23.68 3.56 5.22
CA THR A 455 -23.79 2.94 6.55
C THR A 455 -23.85 1.43 6.42
N MET A 456 -23.07 0.72 7.22
CA MET A 456 -23.06 -0.74 7.24
C MET A 456 -24.28 -1.29 8.00
N GLU A 457 -24.89 -2.35 7.51
CA GLU A 457 -25.91 -3.08 8.25
C GLU A 457 -25.26 -3.97 9.32
N VAL A 458 -25.30 -3.52 10.57
CA VAL A 458 -24.64 -4.20 11.68
C VAL A 458 -25.60 -5.19 12.36
N LYS A 459 -25.29 -6.49 12.24
CA LYS A 459 -25.98 -7.55 13.01
C LYS A 459 -25.36 -7.79 14.39
N ASN A 460 -24.09 -7.40 14.57
CA ASN A 460 -23.30 -7.59 15.79
C ASN A 460 -22.43 -6.34 15.99
N SER A 461 -22.56 -5.66 17.13
CA SER A 461 -21.82 -4.42 17.43
C SER A 461 -20.29 -4.58 17.48
N LYS A 462 -19.78 -5.82 17.51
CA LYS A 462 -18.34 -6.13 17.41
C LYS A 462 -17.86 -6.38 15.98
N ALA A 463 -18.76 -6.38 14.99
CA ALA A 463 -18.41 -6.68 13.62
C ALA A 463 -17.59 -5.54 13.01
N TYR A 464 -16.45 -5.88 12.42
CA TYR A 464 -15.65 -4.99 11.58
C TYR A 464 -16.17 -5.01 10.13
N PRO A 465 -15.79 -4.02 9.30
CA PRO A 465 -16.21 -3.95 7.90
C PRO A 465 -15.53 -5.00 7.00
N PHE A 466 -14.74 -5.92 7.58
CA PHE A 466 -14.03 -6.98 6.86
C PHE A 466 -14.96 -7.99 6.18
N GLY A 467 -14.48 -8.53 5.06
CA GLY A 467 -15.20 -9.51 4.29
C GLY A 467 -16.47 -8.91 3.71
N ARG A 468 -17.48 -9.76 3.46
CA ARG A 468 -18.72 -9.35 2.81
C ARG A 468 -19.65 -8.73 3.83
N LYS A 469 -20.11 -7.51 3.57
CA LYS A 469 -21.06 -6.76 4.40
C LYS A 469 -22.05 -6.02 3.51
N THR A 470 -23.26 -5.83 4.00
CA THR A 470 -24.30 -5.08 3.29
C THR A 470 -24.24 -3.62 3.73
N TRP A 471 -24.25 -2.71 2.76
CA TRP A 471 -24.15 -1.27 2.96
C TRP A 471 -25.34 -0.56 2.31
N ALA A 472 -25.83 0.48 2.98
CA ALA A 472 -26.73 1.47 2.41
C ALA A 472 -25.90 2.70 2.01
N ILE A 473 -25.82 3.00 0.71
CA ILE A 473 -25.03 4.08 0.10
C ILE A 473 -25.96 5.20 -0.39
N PHE A 474 -25.55 6.44 -0.15
CA PHE A 474 -26.28 7.66 -0.49
C PHE A 474 -25.33 8.66 -1.17
N GLY A 475 -25.85 9.43 -2.14
CA GLY A 475 -25.08 10.45 -2.85
C GLY A 475 -24.06 9.93 -3.88
N ASP A 476 -24.02 8.62 -4.13
CA ASP A 476 -23.14 8.01 -5.12
C ASP A 476 -23.77 8.00 -6.53
N LYS A 477 -22.94 7.80 -7.56
CA LYS A 477 -23.36 7.66 -8.97
C LYS A 477 -23.91 6.26 -9.31
N CYS A 478 -23.97 5.34 -8.35
CA CYS A 478 -24.53 4.01 -8.56
C CYS A 478 -26.06 4.01 -8.37
N ASP A 479 -26.80 3.32 -9.26
CA ASP A 479 -28.26 3.24 -9.19
C ASP A 479 -28.78 2.51 -7.93
N LYS A 480 -27.97 1.59 -7.39
CA LYS A 480 -28.32 0.79 -6.22
C LYS A 480 -27.88 1.51 -4.96
N THR A 481 -28.84 1.79 -4.09
CA THR A 481 -28.59 2.36 -2.76
C THR A 481 -28.31 1.31 -1.70
N LYS A 482 -28.63 0.03 -1.95
CA LYS A 482 -28.29 -1.08 -1.05
C LYS A 482 -27.53 -2.14 -1.81
N LEU A 483 -26.30 -2.40 -1.40
CA LEU A 483 -25.41 -3.38 -2.03
C LEU A 483 -24.51 -4.06 -1.01
N ASP A 484 -24.06 -5.26 -1.36
CA ASP A 484 -22.99 -5.95 -0.64
C ASP A 484 -21.65 -5.42 -1.13
N LEU A 485 -20.74 -5.14 -0.19
CA LEU A 485 -19.35 -4.80 -0.43
C LEU A 485 -18.45 -5.85 0.21
N LEU A 486 -17.34 -6.16 -0.45
CA LEU A 486 -16.30 -7.03 0.07
C LEU A 486 -15.05 -6.20 0.36
N LEU A 487 -14.71 -5.99 1.63
CA LEU A 487 -13.45 -5.37 2.04
C LEU A 487 -12.42 -6.46 2.32
N THR A 488 -11.39 -6.56 1.46
CA THR A 488 -10.42 -7.66 1.50
C THR A 488 -8.97 -7.19 1.65
N PRO A 489 -8.19 -7.78 2.59
CA PRO A 489 -6.74 -7.64 2.65
C PRO A 489 -6.00 -8.71 1.82
N CYS A 490 -6.73 -9.57 1.09
CA CYS A 490 -6.16 -10.74 0.43
C CYS A 490 -5.41 -10.38 -0.85
N SER A 491 -4.33 -11.13 -1.12
CA SER A 491 -3.52 -10.97 -2.33
C SER A 491 -4.22 -11.54 -3.56
N LYS A 492 -3.75 -11.17 -4.76
CA LYS A 492 -4.31 -11.65 -6.05
C LYS A 492 -4.37 -13.18 -6.19
N GLY A 493 -3.51 -13.93 -5.50
CA GLY A 493 -3.47 -15.40 -5.49
C GLY A 493 -4.40 -16.05 -4.45
N GLU A 494 -5.08 -15.26 -3.64
CA GLU A 494 -5.91 -15.70 -2.52
C GLU A 494 -7.39 -15.44 -2.81
N TYR A 495 -8.26 -16.13 -2.06
CA TYR A 495 -9.69 -15.95 -2.01
C TYR A 495 -10.10 -15.47 -0.62
N THR A 496 -11.01 -14.51 -0.58
CA THR A 496 -11.53 -13.88 0.62
C THR A 496 -12.84 -14.55 1.04
N CYS A 497 -12.84 -15.17 2.21
CA CYS A 497 -14.04 -15.68 2.86
C CYS A 497 -15.03 -14.52 3.17
N ASN A 498 -16.33 -14.78 3.37
CA ASN A 498 -17.25 -13.66 3.70
C ASN A 498 -16.93 -13.02 5.08
N THR A 499 -16.17 -13.72 5.92
CA THR A 499 -15.63 -13.23 7.19
C THR A 499 -14.41 -12.33 7.03
N GLY A 500 -13.73 -12.35 5.88
CA GLY A 500 -12.51 -11.57 5.59
C GLY A 500 -11.21 -12.37 5.64
N HIS A 501 -11.26 -13.66 6.04
CA HIS A 501 -10.09 -14.54 6.03
C HIS A 501 -9.61 -14.82 4.60
N CYS A 502 -8.29 -14.95 4.45
CA CYS A 502 -7.66 -15.28 3.17
C CYS A 502 -7.26 -16.75 3.14
N ILE A 503 -7.71 -17.46 2.13
CA ILE A 503 -7.25 -18.81 1.78
C ILE A 503 -6.62 -18.78 0.39
N GLU A 504 -5.83 -19.79 0.04
CA GLU A 504 -5.30 -19.85 -1.32
C GLU A 504 -6.43 -20.10 -2.32
N LYS A 505 -6.38 -19.50 -3.52
CA LYS A 505 -7.42 -19.75 -4.55
C LYS A 505 -7.61 -21.23 -4.87
N ARG A 506 -6.56 -22.05 -4.66
CA ARG A 506 -6.64 -23.50 -4.87
C ARG A 506 -7.46 -24.26 -3.82
N GLN A 507 -7.79 -23.61 -2.71
CA GLN A 507 -8.63 -24.16 -1.65
C GLN A 507 -10.11 -23.91 -1.91
N ARG A 508 -10.48 -22.96 -2.77
CA ARG A 508 -11.88 -22.73 -3.13
C ARG A 508 -12.47 -23.93 -3.91
N CYS A 509 -13.60 -24.45 -3.45
CA CYS A 509 -14.33 -25.55 -4.06
C CYS A 509 -13.53 -26.86 -4.13
N ASN A 510 -12.81 -27.17 -3.05
CA ASN A 510 -11.97 -28.37 -2.93
C ASN A 510 -12.60 -29.47 -2.05
N ILE A 511 -13.86 -29.30 -1.61
CA ILE A 511 -14.61 -30.20 -0.71
C ILE A 511 -14.12 -30.16 0.74
N ALA A 512 -13.09 -29.38 1.05
CA ALA A 512 -12.63 -29.12 2.41
C ALA A 512 -13.15 -27.76 2.89
N ILE A 513 -13.47 -27.67 4.19
CA ILE A 513 -13.82 -26.39 4.81
C ILE A 513 -12.53 -25.72 5.26
N ASP A 514 -12.08 -24.73 4.48
CA ASP A 514 -10.93 -23.90 4.77
C ASP A 514 -11.36 -22.52 5.31
N CYS A 515 -12.51 -21.99 4.87
CA CYS A 515 -13.09 -20.77 5.44
C CYS A 515 -13.83 -21.02 6.77
N PRO A 516 -13.71 -20.14 7.78
CA PRO A 516 -14.48 -20.27 9.04
C PRO A 516 -16.00 -20.23 8.86
N ASP A 517 -16.47 -19.61 7.76
CA ASP A 517 -17.89 -19.51 7.40
C ASP A 517 -18.28 -20.45 6.24
N GLN A 518 -17.40 -21.36 5.82
CA GLN A 518 -17.63 -22.35 4.75
C GLN A 518 -17.90 -21.73 3.37
N SER A 519 -17.59 -20.44 3.19
CA SER A 519 -17.89 -19.69 1.96
C SER A 519 -17.03 -20.04 0.74
N ASP A 520 -15.95 -20.76 0.98
CA ASP A 520 -15.10 -21.41 -0.02
C ASP A 520 -15.81 -22.53 -0.77
N GLU A 521 -16.75 -23.23 -0.13
CA GLU A 521 -17.50 -24.34 -0.71
C GLU A 521 -18.91 -23.95 -1.20
N LEU A 522 -19.18 -22.65 -1.29
CA LEU A 522 -20.42 -22.08 -1.83
C LEU A 522 -20.23 -21.53 -3.24
N ASP A 523 -21.25 -21.70 -4.10
CA ASP A 523 -21.27 -21.21 -5.49
C ASP A 523 -20.04 -21.68 -6.30
N CYS A 524 -19.89 -23.01 -6.37
CA CYS A 524 -18.76 -23.69 -7.01
C CYS A 524 -18.97 -24.03 -8.49
N ASP A 525 -19.97 -23.43 -9.14
CA ASP A 525 -20.16 -23.61 -10.56
C ASP A 525 -19.04 -22.93 -11.35
N VAL A 526 -18.34 -23.72 -12.17
CA VAL A 526 -17.20 -23.24 -12.97
C VAL A 526 -17.62 -22.41 -14.18
N VAL A 527 -18.91 -22.43 -14.55
CA VAL A 527 -19.47 -21.74 -15.72
C VAL A 527 -20.46 -20.65 -15.29
N ASN A 528 -20.25 -19.43 -15.77
CA ASN A 528 -21.23 -18.36 -15.70
C ASN A 528 -22.07 -18.34 -16.97
N ILE A 529 -23.36 -18.58 -16.80
CA ILE A 529 -24.35 -18.49 -17.87
C ILE A 529 -24.93 -17.08 -17.85
N PRO A 530 -24.71 -16.25 -18.88
CA PRO A 530 -25.23 -14.89 -18.90
C PRO A 530 -26.75 -14.87 -19.03
N PRO A 531 -27.44 -13.83 -18.52
CA PRO A 531 -28.86 -13.62 -18.78
C PRO A 531 -29.16 -13.60 -20.29
N GLY A 532 -30.16 -14.36 -20.72
CA GLY A 532 -30.53 -14.49 -22.13
C GLY A 532 -29.78 -15.58 -22.90
N TYR A 533 -28.89 -16.34 -22.25
CA TYR A 533 -28.32 -17.56 -22.86
C TYR A 533 -29.43 -18.55 -23.23
N ASN A 534 -29.39 -19.07 -24.45
CA ASN A 534 -30.32 -20.07 -24.92
C ASN A 534 -29.57 -21.36 -25.28
N PRO A 535 -29.75 -22.47 -24.52
CA PRO A 535 -29.07 -23.74 -24.78
C PRO A 535 -29.54 -24.41 -26.08
N ALA A 536 -30.66 -23.99 -26.66
CA ALA A 536 -31.11 -24.50 -27.96
C ALA A 536 -30.33 -23.88 -29.14
N LEU A 537 -29.62 -22.77 -28.93
CA LEU A 537 -28.88 -22.07 -29.97
C LEU A 537 -27.38 -22.39 -29.90
N PRO A 538 -26.76 -22.79 -31.02
CA PRO A 538 -25.32 -23.00 -31.07
C PRO A 538 -24.54 -21.70 -30.83
N PRO A 539 -23.27 -21.78 -30.42
CA PRO A 539 -22.40 -20.63 -30.29
C PRO A 539 -22.38 -19.75 -31.57
N PRO A 540 -22.32 -18.42 -31.42
CA PRO A 540 -22.32 -17.49 -32.54
C PRO A 540 -21.05 -17.64 -33.38
N ARG A 541 -21.15 -17.36 -34.69
CA ARG A 541 -20.02 -17.39 -35.62
C ARG A 541 -19.15 -16.14 -35.41
N THR A 542 -17.99 -16.28 -34.77
CA THR A 542 -17.09 -15.15 -34.48
C THR A 542 -16.25 -14.69 -35.69
N SER A 543 -16.10 -15.52 -36.74
CA SER A 543 -15.24 -15.21 -37.91
C SER A 543 -15.89 -15.51 -39.27
N GLY A 544 -17.23 -15.67 -39.31
CA GLY A 544 -17.96 -16.12 -40.51
C GLY A 544 -17.74 -17.60 -40.87
N LYS A 545 -16.77 -18.27 -40.24
CA LYS A 545 -16.52 -19.71 -40.37
C LYS A 545 -17.52 -20.53 -39.54
N PRO A 546 -17.78 -21.80 -39.92
CA PRO A 546 -18.51 -22.74 -39.06
C PRO A 546 -17.83 -22.90 -37.69
N LEU A 547 -18.60 -23.32 -36.69
CA LEU A 547 -18.09 -23.64 -35.36
C LEU A 547 -17.01 -24.73 -35.47
N SER A 548 -15.82 -24.46 -34.93
CA SER A 548 -14.75 -25.45 -34.86
C SER A 548 -15.06 -26.46 -33.77
N LEU A 549 -15.17 -27.72 -34.14
CA LEU A 549 -15.38 -28.85 -33.23
C LEU A 549 -14.18 -29.80 -33.36
N ALA A 550 -13.50 -30.05 -32.25
CA ALA A 550 -12.50 -31.12 -32.18
C ALA A 550 -13.20 -32.41 -31.72
N PHE A 551 -13.13 -33.46 -32.54
CA PHE A 551 -13.73 -34.76 -32.25
C PHE A 551 -12.67 -35.84 -32.22
N SER A 552 -12.73 -36.69 -31.20
CA SER A 552 -11.89 -37.88 -31.07
C SER A 552 -12.78 -39.09 -30.78
N PHE A 553 -12.56 -40.18 -31.51
CA PHE A 553 -13.21 -41.47 -31.28
C PHE A 553 -12.14 -42.52 -31.03
N ARG A 554 -12.12 -43.05 -29.81
CA ARG A 554 -11.14 -44.06 -29.40
C ARG A 554 -11.85 -45.35 -29.03
N ILE A 555 -11.65 -46.39 -29.84
CA ILE A 555 -12.10 -47.74 -29.52
C ILE A 555 -11.21 -48.27 -28.40
N ILE A 556 -11.83 -48.66 -27.28
CA ILE A 556 -11.16 -49.27 -26.14
C ILE A 556 -11.10 -50.78 -26.34
N THR A 557 -12.22 -51.40 -26.73
CA THR A 557 -12.31 -52.85 -26.93
C THR A 557 -13.39 -53.19 -27.94
N ILE A 558 -13.15 -54.22 -28.74
CA ILE A 558 -14.17 -54.86 -29.58
C ILE A 558 -14.71 -56.04 -28.77
N LYS A 559 -15.94 -55.92 -28.27
CA LYS A 559 -16.57 -56.94 -27.41
C LYS A 559 -17.05 -58.13 -28.22
N GLU A 560 -17.66 -57.86 -29.36
CA GLU A 560 -18.21 -58.87 -30.24
C GLU A 560 -18.05 -58.42 -31.69
N PHE A 561 -17.72 -59.38 -32.55
CA PHE A 561 -17.65 -59.18 -33.99
C PHE A 561 -18.26 -60.40 -34.70
N ASN A 562 -19.47 -60.23 -35.23
CA ASN A 562 -20.24 -61.29 -35.87
C ASN A 562 -20.50 -60.97 -37.34
N LEU A 563 -19.79 -61.67 -38.22
CA LEU A 563 -19.89 -61.48 -39.67
C LEU A 563 -21.19 -62.02 -40.27
N VAL A 564 -21.79 -63.06 -39.68
CA VAL A 564 -23.02 -63.68 -40.21
C VAL A 564 -24.24 -62.83 -39.83
N GLY A 565 -24.24 -62.30 -38.60
CA GLY A 565 -25.26 -61.37 -38.11
C GLY A 565 -25.06 -59.92 -38.53
N PHE A 566 -23.92 -59.59 -39.16
CA PHE A 566 -23.51 -58.22 -39.48
C PHE A 566 -23.52 -57.27 -38.27
N THR A 567 -23.13 -57.76 -37.09
CA THR A 567 -23.08 -56.97 -35.86
C THR A 567 -21.66 -56.79 -35.34
N VAL A 568 -21.37 -55.60 -34.83
CA VAL A 568 -20.14 -55.30 -34.09
C VAL A 568 -20.52 -54.56 -32.81
N VAL A 569 -19.98 -55.01 -31.68
CA VAL A 569 -20.18 -54.38 -30.38
C VAL A 569 -18.86 -53.78 -29.93
N LEU A 570 -18.84 -52.46 -29.77
CA LEU A 570 -17.65 -51.69 -29.42
C LEU A 570 -17.81 -51.03 -28.06
N ASP A 571 -16.78 -51.11 -27.23
CA ASP A 571 -16.57 -50.17 -26.14
C ASP A 571 -15.67 -49.05 -26.66
N ALA A 572 -16.16 -47.81 -26.69
CA ALA A 572 -15.44 -46.67 -27.20
C ALA A 572 -15.61 -45.43 -26.31
N VAL A 573 -14.64 -44.53 -26.36
CA VAL A 573 -14.71 -43.20 -25.74
C VAL A 573 -14.75 -42.15 -26.84
N THR A 574 -15.77 -41.31 -26.80
CA THR A 574 -15.92 -40.12 -27.66
C THR A 574 -15.53 -38.88 -26.87
N SER A 575 -14.70 -38.02 -27.45
CA SER A 575 -14.39 -36.71 -26.88
C SER A 575 -14.71 -35.62 -27.89
N LEU A 576 -15.41 -34.57 -27.42
CA LEU A 576 -15.79 -33.39 -28.18
C LEU A 576 -15.29 -32.15 -27.45
N SER A 577 -14.64 -31.24 -28.15
CA SER A 577 -14.26 -29.93 -27.64
C SER A 577 -14.73 -28.83 -28.58
N TRP A 578 -15.26 -27.75 -28.01
CA TRP A 578 -15.77 -26.58 -28.71
C TRP A 578 -15.60 -25.34 -27.86
N ARG A 579 -15.61 -24.17 -28.52
CA ARG A 579 -15.58 -22.87 -27.85
C ARG A 579 -16.95 -22.20 -27.92
N ASP A 580 -17.50 -21.81 -26.77
CA ASP A 580 -18.71 -21.00 -26.69
C ASP A 580 -18.37 -19.58 -26.21
N SER A 581 -18.25 -18.64 -27.14
CA SER A 581 -17.86 -17.25 -26.86
C SER A 581 -18.89 -16.46 -26.03
N ARG A 582 -20.04 -17.07 -25.69
CA ARG A 582 -21.06 -16.46 -24.83
C ARG A 582 -20.83 -16.75 -23.35
N LEU A 583 -20.08 -17.79 -23.03
CA LEU A 583 -19.85 -18.22 -21.66
C LEU A 583 -18.61 -17.55 -21.09
N THR A 584 -18.58 -17.43 -19.77
CA THR A 584 -17.34 -17.12 -19.04
C THR A 584 -17.18 -18.14 -17.93
N PHE A 585 -15.93 -18.40 -17.56
CA PHE A 585 -15.59 -19.45 -16.60
C PHE A 585 -14.93 -18.86 -15.37
N ARG A 586 -15.17 -19.43 -14.19
CA ARG A 586 -14.58 -18.97 -12.92
C ARG A 586 -13.66 -20.03 -12.35
N ASN A 587 -12.49 -19.59 -11.87
CA ASN A 587 -11.58 -20.41 -11.07
C ASN A 587 -11.18 -21.74 -11.70
N LEU A 588 -11.08 -21.77 -13.04
CA LEU A 588 -10.59 -22.94 -13.77
C LEU A 588 -9.21 -23.35 -13.27
N ARG A 589 -9.10 -24.62 -12.89
CA ARG A 589 -7.85 -25.24 -12.50
C ARG A 589 -7.05 -25.66 -13.73
N PRO A 590 -5.71 -25.74 -13.64
CA PRO A 590 -4.87 -26.21 -14.72
C PRO A 590 -5.20 -27.64 -15.15
N ASP A 591 -5.55 -28.51 -14.19
CA ASP A 591 -6.13 -29.82 -14.50
C ASP A 591 -7.62 -29.64 -14.79
N TYR A 592 -8.05 -29.98 -16.00
CA TYR A 592 -9.44 -29.76 -16.40
C TYR A 592 -10.40 -30.81 -15.83
N HIS A 593 -9.91 -31.97 -15.37
CA HIS A 593 -10.77 -33.02 -14.82
C HIS A 593 -11.45 -32.59 -13.51
N VAL A 594 -10.92 -31.58 -12.83
CA VAL A 594 -11.56 -30.99 -11.63
C VAL A 594 -12.48 -29.82 -11.96
N ASN A 595 -12.56 -29.39 -13.23
CA ASN A 595 -13.44 -28.33 -13.71
C ASN A 595 -14.74 -28.91 -14.29
N GLU A 596 -15.33 -29.88 -13.59
CA GLU A 596 -16.57 -30.52 -14.01
C GLU A 596 -17.75 -29.53 -13.94
N VAL A 597 -18.54 -29.49 -15.02
CA VAL A 597 -19.69 -28.62 -15.16
C VAL A 597 -20.94 -29.32 -14.64
N ARG A 598 -21.33 -29.00 -13.40
CA ARG A 598 -22.49 -29.64 -12.73
C ARG A 598 -23.85 -29.31 -13.37
N ARG A 599 -23.98 -28.14 -13.99
CA ARG A 599 -25.21 -27.65 -14.63
C ARG A 599 -25.15 -27.73 -16.15
N ASP A 600 -24.64 -28.83 -16.68
CA ASP A 600 -24.42 -29.04 -18.11
C ASP A 600 -25.72 -29.00 -18.95
N GLY A 601 -26.86 -29.40 -18.39
CA GLY A 601 -28.17 -29.34 -19.04
C GLY A 601 -28.67 -27.91 -19.35
N GLN A 602 -28.02 -26.89 -18.80
CA GLN A 602 -28.30 -25.47 -19.10
C GLN A 602 -27.43 -24.93 -20.25
N LEU A 603 -26.52 -25.75 -20.79
CA LEU A 603 -25.58 -25.38 -21.83
C LEU A 603 -25.95 -26.02 -23.16
N TRP A 604 -25.61 -25.33 -24.25
CA TRP A 604 -25.64 -25.95 -25.57
C TRP A 604 -24.56 -27.03 -25.65
N LYS A 605 -24.94 -28.25 -26.04
CA LYS A 605 -24.04 -29.38 -26.31
C LYS A 605 -24.21 -29.85 -27.76
N PRO A 606 -23.12 -30.14 -28.49
CA PRO A 606 -23.23 -30.74 -29.82
C PRO A 606 -23.83 -32.14 -29.71
N GLN A 607 -24.83 -32.44 -30.53
CA GLN A 607 -25.44 -33.77 -30.59
C GLN A 607 -24.70 -34.67 -31.59
N LEU A 608 -24.24 -35.82 -31.13
CA LEU A 608 -23.66 -36.86 -31.98
C LEU A 608 -24.72 -37.82 -32.46
N LEU A 609 -24.73 -38.07 -33.77
CA LEU A 609 -25.55 -39.11 -34.38
C LEU A 609 -24.64 -40.13 -35.04
N ILE A 610 -24.60 -41.34 -34.47
CA ILE A 610 -23.83 -42.46 -35.02
C ILE A 610 -24.75 -43.34 -35.86
N ARG A 611 -24.35 -43.61 -37.10
CA ARG A 611 -25.10 -44.41 -38.06
C ARG A 611 -24.22 -45.52 -38.61
N ASP A 612 -24.83 -46.65 -38.93
CA ASP A 612 -24.15 -47.75 -39.62
C ASP A 612 -23.99 -47.46 -41.14
N GLY A 613 -23.38 -48.40 -41.86
CA GLY A 613 -23.20 -48.30 -43.31
C GLY A 613 -24.51 -48.25 -44.12
N ALA A 614 -25.63 -48.71 -43.55
CA ALA A 614 -26.97 -48.66 -44.12
C ALA A 614 -27.75 -47.38 -43.73
N ARG A 615 -27.13 -46.48 -42.95
CA ARG A 615 -27.71 -45.26 -42.37
C ARG A 615 -28.74 -45.51 -41.28
N SER A 616 -28.81 -46.72 -40.74
CA SER A 616 -29.64 -47.04 -39.56
C SER A 616 -28.99 -46.45 -38.31
N ALA A 617 -29.82 -46.12 -37.31
CA ALA A 617 -29.33 -45.69 -36.01
C ALA A 617 -28.61 -46.86 -35.33
N VAL A 618 -27.43 -46.58 -34.77
CA VAL A 618 -26.70 -47.56 -33.95
C VAL A 618 -27.32 -47.58 -32.55
N ASP A 619 -27.42 -48.78 -31.96
CA ASP A 619 -27.81 -48.92 -30.56
C ASP A 619 -26.68 -48.41 -29.66
N LEU A 620 -27.00 -47.47 -28.78
CA LEU A 620 -26.03 -46.71 -27.99
C LEU A 620 -26.35 -46.82 -26.51
N GLU A 621 -25.47 -47.50 -25.78
CA GLU A 621 -25.50 -47.58 -24.33
C GLU A 621 -24.44 -46.62 -23.75
N VAL A 622 -24.87 -45.43 -23.32
CA VAL A 622 -23.99 -44.43 -22.72
C VAL A 622 -23.66 -44.80 -21.27
N ARG A 623 -22.39 -45.02 -20.97
CA ARG A 623 -21.92 -45.36 -19.62
C ARG A 623 -21.56 -44.18 -18.74
N SER A 624 -21.04 -43.11 -19.35
CA SER A 624 -20.66 -41.84 -18.69
C SER A 624 -20.84 -40.72 -19.70
N ASP A 625 -21.35 -39.57 -19.26
CA ASP A 625 -21.39 -38.32 -20.03
C ASP A 625 -21.01 -37.18 -19.07
N ASP A 626 -19.80 -36.65 -19.24
CA ASP A 626 -19.23 -35.66 -18.35
C ASP A 626 -18.77 -34.45 -19.17
N LEU A 627 -19.09 -33.25 -18.69
CA LEU A 627 -18.70 -32.00 -19.33
C LEU A 627 -17.66 -31.27 -18.46
N TYR A 628 -16.52 -30.92 -19.05
CA TYR A 628 -15.44 -30.21 -18.36
C TYR A 628 -15.12 -28.89 -19.05
N ALA A 629 -14.75 -27.89 -18.25
CA ALA A 629 -14.24 -26.62 -18.75
C ALA A 629 -12.70 -26.62 -18.78
N MET A 630 -12.13 -26.28 -19.94
CA MET A 630 -10.68 -26.23 -20.16
C MET A 630 -10.22 -24.79 -20.32
N ALA A 631 -9.09 -24.42 -19.71
CA ALA A 631 -8.50 -23.10 -19.87
C ALA A 631 -7.60 -23.07 -21.12
N GLU A 632 -7.98 -22.30 -22.15
CA GLU A 632 -7.16 -22.10 -23.36
C GLU A 632 -6.42 -20.76 -23.36
N ASP A 633 -7.08 -19.69 -22.91
CA ASP A 633 -6.55 -18.32 -22.91
C ASP A 633 -6.21 -17.84 -21.49
N ALA A 634 -5.40 -16.78 -21.36
CA ALA A 634 -5.09 -16.14 -20.08
C ALA A 634 -6.36 -15.65 -19.33
N ALA A 635 -6.25 -15.48 -18.01
CA ALA A 635 -7.34 -14.90 -17.23
C ALA A 635 -7.62 -13.46 -17.68
N LEU A 636 -8.91 -13.10 -17.74
CA LEU A 636 -9.36 -11.73 -17.91
C LEU A 636 -8.82 -10.85 -16.77
N PRO A 637 -8.66 -9.54 -17.00
CA PRO A 637 -8.37 -8.59 -15.94
C PRO A 637 -9.38 -8.69 -14.80
N ASP A 638 -8.91 -8.51 -13.58
CA ASP A 638 -9.76 -8.57 -12.38
C ASP A 638 -10.79 -7.43 -12.38
N ASP A 639 -12.08 -7.77 -12.26
CA ASP A 639 -13.16 -6.79 -12.20
C ASP A 639 -13.62 -6.59 -10.75
N VAL A 640 -13.14 -5.52 -10.15
CA VAL A 640 -13.44 -5.12 -8.76
C VAL A 640 -14.89 -4.68 -8.57
N THR A 641 -15.67 -4.48 -9.64
CA THR A 641 -17.11 -4.21 -9.51
C THR A 641 -17.92 -5.45 -9.14
N ILE A 642 -17.32 -6.63 -9.26
CA ILE A 642 -17.94 -7.91 -8.95
C ILE A 642 -17.41 -8.42 -7.60
N LEU A 643 -18.33 -8.82 -6.73
CA LEU A 643 -18.03 -9.38 -5.41
C LEU A 643 -17.36 -10.75 -5.46
N SER A 644 -17.71 -11.56 -6.46
CA SER A 644 -17.14 -12.89 -6.62
C SER A 644 -15.69 -12.77 -7.07
N GLU A 645 -14.79 -13.27 -6.25
CA GLU A 645 -13.38 -13.36 -6.59
C GLU A 645 -13.12 -14.61 -7.43
N GLY A 646 -12.47 -14.40 -8.57
CA GLY A 646 -12.01 -15.52 -9.38
C GLY A 646 -11.38 -15.09 -10.69
N ASN A 647 -10.45 -15.91 -11.16
CA ASN A 647 -9.87 -15.71 -12.48
C ASN A 647 -10.95 -16.04 -13.50
N THR A 648 -11.54 -15.00 -14.11
CA THR A 648 -12.55 -15.20 -15.13
C THR A 648 -11.87 -15.46 -16.46
N ARG A 649 -12.29 -16.46 -17.23
CA ARG A 649 -11.79 -16.78 -18.57
C ARG A 649 -12.94 -16.81 -19.59
N VAL A 650 -12.63 -16.58 -20.87
CA VAL A 650 -13.59 -16.65 -21.99
C VAL A 650 -13.45 -17.98 -22.72
#